data_AF-B0RST1-F1
#
_entry.id   AF-B0RST1-F1
#
_cell.length_a   1.000
_cell.length_b   1.000
_cell.length_c   1.000
_cell.angle_alpha   90.00
_cell.angle_beta   90.00
_cell.angle_gamma   90.00
#
_symmetry.space_group_name_H-M   'P 1'
#
loop_
_entity.id
_entity.type
_entity.pdbx_description
1 polymer ?
#
loop_
_entity_poly.entity_id
_entity_poly.type
_entity_poly.pdbx_seq_one_letter_code
_entity_poly.pdbx_strand_id
1 'polypeptide(L)'
;MKPAGPLAGWLKGNRAPPIRCVRLREFFMTTSPALSSKPALSIPRRWTHRWDDLGISRKLGLIGVLALVGLVIPVVLYSGKLNESVAISSNELRSYGPLARMLGLITDLHAEHVDSGDAATAAATRADNDLQALLTTTATLEGFERSQKALTALQQQRSARKDAAAYTGLSEHAFAALDAMRDDSQLVYTPYIESYHLVVATLIYSPDATESLTRLDAASDPSQAGESTTMLREQLGQLQRNHARFRHELEKAMGLLEQPDPTLAAAAQAEASQAKTALAALSAALDGNDAQADVQWNAALDAVGQAMQQLSSVSLQALQRQSERHLEDARNAMWQAIAGLSVLALLIAGLCWYTLSALTRNVRRAASVAAQIARGQLDEHIVPPRQDETGQLLDNMRKMQEQLQRVLAAQSDMAQRHDAGQISYRMDADSFPGDYGTMVRDTNALVGSHIAVKMQLAQIMSRYAIGDLSQDMQRLPGEKAVLTDTMDTVKANLSAMNTEINLLAQAAANGDFSVRGDAQRFQYDFRAMVESLNTLMATADGNLEALSAVLRAIAAGDLTTRMQGEFHGVFARMRDDANATVSQLADIVGRIQRSTDTINDAASEIASGNQDLSQRTEQQAANLEETAASMEELTSTVRNNADHARHANQLVLGAAQVASQGGEVVSQVVGTMAGIQAASKKIADIISVIDGIAFQTNILALNAAVEAARAGEQGRGFAVVASEVRTLAQRSAGAAKEIKQLIDDSVQRVEHGNQLVGQAGQTMQEIVSSVQRVTDIMGEISAASQQQSQGIEQVGQTITQMDQATQQNAALVEEATAAARAMEEQAQQLRDAVSVFRLQAATARPALRRAA
;
A
#
# COMPACT_ATOMS: atom_id res chain seq x y z
N MET A 1 -1.27 -48.87 6.85
CA MET A 1 -1.81 -50.04 7.58
C MET A 1 -2.62 -49.55 8.79
N LYS A 2 -3.66 -50.29 9.16
CA LYS A 2 -4.44 -50.24 10.43
C LYS A 2 -4.20 -51.62 11.13
N PRO A 3 -4.64 -51.95 12.37
CA PRO A 3 -5.42 -51.16 13.36
C PRO A 3 -5.01 -51.37 14.87
N ALA A 4 -5.86 -50.85 15.78
CA ALA A 4 -6.33 -51.43 17.06
C ALA A 4 -5.48 -51.43 18.37
N GLY A 5 -6.15 -51.04 19.48
CA GLY A 5 -5.88 -51.51 20.87
C GLY A 5 -6.86 -52.66 21.23
N PRO A 6 -7.49 -52.75 22.43
CA PRO A 6 -7.29 -52.08 23.74
C PRO A 6 -7.40 -53.08 24.94
N LEU A 7 -7.86 -52.65 26.14
CA LEU A 7 -8.31 -53.41 27.34
C LEU A 7 -7.22 -53.96 28.31
N ALA A 8 -7.50 -54.38 29.57
CA ALA A 8 -8.31 -53.82 30.69
C ALA A 8 -8.21 -54.72 31.97
N GLY A 9 -8.06 -54.12 33.17
CA GLY A 9 -8.75 -54.57 34.41
C GLY A 9 -8.08 -55.51 35.46
N TRP A 10 -8.44 -55.25 36.73
CA TRP A 10 -8.57 -56.18 37.90
C TRP A 10 -7.30 -56.75 38.61
N LEU A 11 -7.31 -57.18 39.91
CA LEU A 11 -7.93 -56.74 41.19
C LEU A 11 -7.48 -57.66 42.37
N LYS A 12 -7.46 -57.16 43.63
CA LYS A 12 -7.30 -57.91 44.94
C LYS A 12 -5.89 -58.46 45.26
N GLY A 13 -5.44 -58.61 46.52
CA GLY A 13 -5.92 -58.10 47.82
C GLY A 13 -5.66 -59.03 49.04
N ASN A 14 -5.69 -58.46 50.26
CA ASN A 14 -6.21 -59.03 51.54
C ASN A 14 -5.27 -59.64 52.64
N ARG A 15 -5.63 -59.37 53.93
CA ARG A 15 -5.28 -60.02 55.24
C ARG A 15 -3.89 -59.79 55.88
N ALA A 16 -3.66 -59.83 57.22
CA ALA A 16 -4.47 -59.67 58.47
C ALA A 16 -3.50 -59.62 59.72
N PRO A 17 -3.89 -59.98 60.98
CA PRO A 17 -4.26 -59.16 62.16
C PRO A 17 -3.23 -59.32 63.34
N PRO A 18 -3.53 -59.39 64.69
CA PRO A 18 -4.62 -58.90 65.59
C PRO A 18 -4.12 -58.22 66.91
N ILE A 19 -5.00 -57.88 67.89
CA ILE A 19 -4.90 -58.13 69.37
C ILE A 19 -6.15 -57.59 70.17
N ARG A 20 -6.37 -58.05 71.43
CA ARG A 20 -7.55 -57.85 72.34
C ARG A 20 -7.26 -56.81 73.48
N CYS A 21 -8.01 -56.57 74.58
CA CYS A 21 -9.16 -57.21 75.28
C CYS A 21 -9.82 -56.27 76.37
N VAL A 22 -10.81 -56.78 77.15
CA VAL A 22 -11.40 -56.28 78.44
C VAL A 22 -12.33 -55.03 78.37
N ARG A 23 -13.56 -54.90 78.93
CA ARG A 23 -14.55 -55.62 79.81
C ARG A 23 -14.75 -55.08 81.25
N LEU A 24 -15.95 -54.53 81.55
CA LEU A 24 -16.74 -54.48 82.84
C LEU A 24 -18.11 -53.82 82.48
N ARG A 25 -19.34 -54.34 82.71
CA ARG A 25 -20.14 -54.67 83.94
C ARG A 25 -20.45 -53.43 84.82
N GLU A 26 -21.67 -53.19 85.35
CA GLU A 26 -22.86 -54.04 85.64
C GLU A 26 -24.15 -53.22 85.94
N PHE A 27 -25.35 -53.85 85.90
CA PHE A 27 -26.68 -53.54 86.56
C PHE A 27 -27.21 -52.07 86.62
N PHE A 28 -28.51 -51.71 86.58
CA PHE A 28 -29.85 -52.32 86.75
C PHE A 28 -30.89 -51.35 86.07
N MET A 29 -32.19 -51.57 85.80
CA MET A 29 -33.13 -52.69 86.02
C MET A 29 -34.26 -52.78 84.94
N THR A 30 -35.54 -52.58 85.31
CA THR A 30 -36.80 -52.87 84.57
C THR A 30 -37.77 -51.66 84.66
N THR A 31 -38.79 -51.40 83.83
CA THR A 31 -39.75 -52.28 83.10
C THR A 31 -40.25 -51.67 81.77
N SER A 32 -40.64 -52.55 80.82
CA SER A 32 -41.38 -52.27 79.57
C SER A 32 -42.91 -52.48 79.78
N PRO A 33 -43.83 -52.51 78.77
CA PRO A 33 -43.76 -52.23 77.32
C PRO A 33 -44.85 -51.20 76.88
N ALA A 34 -45.13 -50.83 75.61
CA ALA A 34 -44.83 -51.37 74.27
C ALA A 34 -44.82 -50.19 73.23
N LEU A 35 -45.03 -50.28 71.90
CA LEU A 35 -45.45 -51.35 70.96
C LEU A 35 -44.91 -51.09 69.52
N SER A 36 -45.73 -51.37 68.50
CA SER A 36 -45.60 -51.25 67.03
C SER A 36 -45.44 -49.82 66.46
N SER A 37 -44.82 -49.57 65.29
CA SER A 37 -44.34 -50.50 64.23
C SER A 37 -43.37 -49.85 63.23
N LYS A 38 -42.39 -50.65 62.76
CA LYS A 38 -41.62 -50.59 61.49
C LYS A 38 -40.87 -49.28 61.09
N PRO A 39 -39.54 -49.34 60.85
CA PRO A 39 -38.77 -48.25 60.24
C PRO A 39 -38.67 -48.35 58.71
N ALA A 40 -38.52 -47.21 58.04
CA ALA A 40 -37.96 -47.09 56.69
C ALA A 40 -36.64 -46.32 56.75
N LEU A 41 -35.69 -46.63 55.86
CA LEU A 41 -34.28 -46.24 56.00
C LEU A 41 -34.06 -44.72 55.92
N SER A 42 -33.20 -44.21 56.80
CA SER A 42 -32.64 -42.86 56.72
C SER A 42 -31.25 -42.85 56.06
N ILE A 43 -31.01 -41.90 55.16
CA ILE A 43 -29.70 -41.63 54.55
C ILE A 43 -29.11 -40.39 55.26
N PRO A 44 -27.90 -40.44 55.84
CA PRO A 44 -27.35 -39.32 56.61
C PRO A 44 -26.68 -38.24 55.74
N ARG A 45 -27.35 -37.11 55.50
CA ARG A 45 -26.71 -35.86 55.04
C ARG A 45 -25.99 -35.16 56.20
N ARG A 46 -24.69 -35.43 56.38
CA ARG A 46 -23.94 -35.07 57.60
C ARG A 46 -23.28 -33.67 57.61
N TRP A 47 -23.87 -32.65 56.96
CA TRP A 47 -23.21 -31.34 56.73
C TRP A 47 -23.94 -30.08 57.24
N THR A 48 -25.20 -30.15 57.70
CA THR A 48 -26.00 -28.95 58.03
C THR A 48 -25.89 -28.46 59.49
N HIS A 49 -25.52 -29.33 60.45
CA HIS A 49 -25.71 -29.03 61.88
C HIS A 49 -24.76 -27.98 62.51
N ARG A 50 -23.79 -27.41 61.79
CA ARG A 50 -22.83 -26.43 62.34
C ARG A 50 -23.27 -24.97 62.21
N TRP A 51 -24.40 -24.68 61.56
CA TRP A 51 -24.87 -23.30 61.32
C TRP A 51 -25.83 -22.77 62.39
N ASP A 52 -26.50 -23.63 63.17
CA ASP A 52 -27.59 -23.18 64.05
C ASP A 52 -27.17 -22.76 65.47
N ASP A 53 -26.21 -23.45 66.10
CA ASP A 53 -25.70 -23.15 67.45
C ASP A 53 -24.82 -21.89 67.55
N LEU A 54 -24.64 -21.15 66.45
CA LEU A 54 -23.90 -19.89 66.44
C LEU A 54 -24.81 -18.75 66.90
N GLY A 55 -24.47 -18.10 68.01
CA GLY A 55 -25.14 -16.87 68.45
C GLY A 55 -25.20 -15.82 67.33
N ILE A 56 -26.27 -15.03 67.27
CA ILE A 56 -26.64 -14.16 66.12
C ILE A 56 -25.47 -13.28 65.64
N SER A 57 -24.64 -12.76 66.55
CA SER A 57 -23.43 -11.99 66.25
C SER A 57 -22.38 -12.75 65.42
N ARG A 58 -22.21 -14.05 65.62
CA ARG A 58 -21.27 -14.89 64.83
C ARG A 58 -21.81 -15.24 63.43
N LYS A 59 -23.14 -15.34 63.26
CA LYS A 59 -23.72 -15.64 61.93
C LYS A 59 -23.52 -14.48 60.94
N LEU A 60 -23.59 -13.23 61.42
CA LEU A 60 -23.40 -12.03 60.59
C LEU A 60 -21.95 -11.86 60.09
N GLY A 61 -20.94 -12.21 60.90
CA GLY A 61 -19.53 -12.07 60.51
C GLY A 61 -19.08 -12.97 59.34
N LEU A 62 -19.76 -14.10 59.11
CA LEU A 62 -19.35 -15.05 58.06
C LEU A 62 -19.79 -14.61 56.65
N ILE A 63 -20.85 -13.79 56.56
CA ILE A 63 -21.39 -13.27 55.29
C ILE A 63 -20.48 -12.17 54.71
N GLY A 64 -19.85 -11.36 55.57
CA GLY A 64 -18.91 -10.31 55.14
C GLY A 64 -17.65 -10.83 54.45
N VAL A 65 -17.20 -12.05 54.77
CA VAL A 65 -15.99 -12.65 54.17
C VAL A 65 -16.24 -13.13 52.73
N LEU A 66 -17.44 -13.64 52.44
CA LEU A 66 -17.79 -14.13 51.10
C LEU A 66 -17.93 -13.02 50.05
N ALA A 67 -18.38 -11.84 50.46
CA ALA A 67 -18.48 -10.67 49.57
C ALA A 67 -17.12 -10.17 49.05
N LEU A 68 -16.05 -10.40 49.81
CA LEU A 68 -14.70 -9.89 49.52
C LEU A 68 -13.97 -10.71 48.45
N VAL A 69 -14.34 -11.99 48.27
CA VAL A 69 -13.70 -12.90 47.31
C VAL A 69 -14.17 -12.68 45.87
N GLY A 70 -15.42 -12.25 45.67
CA GLY A 70 -16.00 -12.03 44.33
C GLY A 70 -15.36 -10.88 43.53
N LEU A 71 -14.62 -9.99 44.21
CA LEU A 71 -14.03 -8.78 43.63
C LEU A 71 -12.63 -9.01 43.03
N VAL A 72 -12.00 -10.16 43.32
CA VAL A 72 -10.60 -10.47 42.93
C VAL A 72 -10.47 -10.93 41.46
N ILE A 73 -11.49 -11.62 40.93
CA ILE A 73 -11.41 -12.30 39.62
C ILE A 73 -11.27 -11.32 38.43
N PRO A 74 -12.03 -10.21 38.34
CA PRO A 74 -11.89 -9.26 37.23
C PRO A 74 -10.52 -8.56 37.19
N VAL A 75 -9.94 -8.29 38.37
CA VAL A 75 -8.64 -7.61 38.51
C VAL A 75 -7.52 -8.46 37.92
N VAL A 76 -7.52 -9.77 38.19
CA VAL A 76 -6.52 -10.69 37.64
C VAL A 76 -6.60 -10.75 36.12
N LEU A 77 -7.80 -10.87 35.53
CA LEU A 77 -7.95 -10.94 34.07
C LEU A 77 -7.56 -9.65 33.34
N TYR A 78 -7.85 -8.48 33.92
CA TYR A 78 -7.47 -7.20 33.30
C TYR A 78 -5.96 -6.94 33.40
N SER A 79 -5.32 -7.35 34.50
CA SER A 79 -3.87 -7.21 34.69
C SER A 79 -3.04 -7.99 33.67
N GLY A 80 -3.53 -9.13 33.18
CA GLY A 80 -2.83 -9.95 32.19
C GLY A 80 -2.60 -9.24 30.85
N LYS A 81 -3.63 -8.58 30.29
CA LYS A 81 -3.51 -7.83 29.02
C LYS A 81 -2.60 -6.60 29.13
N LEU A 82 -2.66 -5.89 30.26
CA LEU A 82 -1.81 -4.72 30.50
C LEU A 82 -0.32 -5.11 30.63
N ASN A 83 -0.03 -6.29 31.18
CA ASN A 83 1.33 -6.79 31.30
C ASN A 83 1.96 -7.14 29.93
N GLU A 84 1.15 -7.61 28.97
CA GLU A 84 1.57 -7.92 27.61
C GLU A 84 1.95 -6.65 26.82
N SER A 85 1.13 -5.59 26.86
CA SER A 85 1.48 -4.30 26.22
C SER A 85 2.70 -3.62 26.83
N VAL A 86 2.90 -3.74 28.14
CA VAL A 86 4.10 -3.23 28.84
C VAL A 86 5.35 -4.03 28.48
N ALA A 87 5.23 -5.35 28.24
CA ALA A 87 6.34 -6.19 27.83
C ALA A 87 6.84 -5.84 26.41
N ILE A 88 5.93 -5.64 25.44
CA ILE A 88 6.27 -5.29 24.05
C ILE A 88 7.00 -3.94 24.01
N SER A 89 6.41 -2.88 24.59
CA SER A 89 7.03 -1.54 24.64
C SER A 89 8.35 -1.55 25.43
N SER A 90 8.48 -2.34 26.50
CA SER A 90 9.76 -2.50 27.19
C SER A 90 10.83 -3.22 26.35
N ASN A 91 10.46 -4.01 25.34
CA ASN A 91 11.40 -4.70 24.47
C ASN A 91 11.89 -3.77 23.36
N GLU A 92 10.96 -3.03 22.73
CA GLU A 92 11.25 -1.94 21.80
C GLU A 92 12.26 -0.94 22.42
N LEU A 93 12.00 -0.49 23.65
CA LEU A 93 12.85 0.48 24.35
C LEU A 93 14.29 -0.01 24.59
N ARG A 94 14.49 -1.32 24.75
CA ARG A 94 15.83 -1.92 24.89
C ARG A 94 16.56 -2.04 23.54
N SER A 95 15.81 -2.09 22.44
CA SER A 95 16.36 -2.26 21.09
C SER A 95 16.95 -0.99 20.47
N TYR A 96 16.50 0.20 20.87
CA TYR A 96 16.94 1.46 20.26
C TYR A 96 18.43 1.74 20.40
N GLY A 97 19.02 1.45 21.57
CA GLY A 97 20.46 1.63 21.80
C GLY A 97 21.32 0.77 20.86
N PRO A 98 21.06 -0.55 20.78
CA PRO A 98 21.63 -1.41 19.74
C PRO A 98 21.37 -0.92 18.31
N LEU A 99 20.13 -0.57 17.94
CA LEU A 99 19.80 -0.11 16.58
C LEU A 99 20.53 1.18 16.19
N ALA A 100 20.64 2.15 17.11
CA ALA A 100 21.42 3.37 16.93
C ALA A 100 22.89 3.07 16.63
N ARG A 101 23.48 2.16 17.41
CA ARG A 101 24.86 1.70 17.22
C ARG A 101 25.04 0.90 15.93
N MET A 102 24.04 0.15 15.49
CA MET A 102 24.09 -0.59 14.23
C MET A 102 24.05 0.33 13.00
N LEU A 103 23.23 1.39 13.04
CA LEU A 103 23.23 2.44 12.03
C LEU A 103 24.57 3.21 12.03
N GLY A 104 25.11 3.55 13.21
CA GLY A 104 26.44 4.13 13.36
C GLY A 104 27.55 3.24 12.79
N LEU A 105 27.52 1.94 13.08
CA LEU A 105 28.44 0.95 12.51
C LEU A 105 28.41 0.94 10.98
N ILE A 106 27.21 0.99 10.36
CA ILE A 106 27.10 1.06 8.89
C ILE A 106 27.74 2.35 8.36
N THR A 107 27.59 3.49 9.05
CA THR A 107 28.26 4.74 8.68
C THR A 107 29.77 4.67 8.86
N ASP A 108 30.28 4.09 9.95
CA ASP A 108 31.74 3.98 10.17
C ASP A 108 32.41 2.94 9.26
N LEU A 109 31.69 1.87 8.88
CA LEU A 109 32.13 0.95 7.83
C LEU A 109 32.24 1.66 6.46
N HIS A 110 31.29 2.54 6.16
CA HIS A 110 31.29 3.36 4.93
C HIS A 110 32.44 4.38 4.95
N ALA A 111 32.65 5.10 6.05
CA ALA A 111 33.75 6.04 6.21
C ALA A 111 35.13 5.33 6.13
N GLU A 112 35.28 4.13 6.70
CA GLU A 112 36.49 3.30 6.52
C GLU A 112 36.80 2.99 5.04
N HIS A 113 35.77 2.87 4.19
CA HIS A 113 35.94 2.57 2.78
C HIS A 113 36.32 3.78 1.93
N VAL A 114 35.76 4.94 2.28
CA VAL A 114 35.81 6.18 1.48
C VAL A 114 36.95 7.10 1.90
N ASP A 115 37.13 7.27 3.21
CA ASP A 115 38.19 8.13 3.74
C ASP A 115 39.58 7.58 3.37
N SER A 116 40.60 8.43 3.53
CA SER A 116 42.00 8.01 3.41
C SER A 116 42.84 8.42 4.62
N GLY A 117 43.92 7.68 4.85
CA GLY A 117 44.88 7.95 5.94
C GLY A 117 44.29 7.81 7.34
N ASP A 118 44.47 8.84 8.17
CA ASP A 118 44.09 8.82 9.59
C ASP A 118 42.58 8.76 9.80
N ALA A 119 41.78 9.34 8.90
CA ALA A 119 40.31 9.35 8.98
C ALA A 119 39.73 7.94 8.80
N ALA A 120 40.15 7.22 7.76
CA ALA A 120 39.78 5.82 7.53
C ALA A 120 40.21 4.91 8.70
N THR A 121 41.40 5.13 9.23
CA THR A 121 41.93 4.37 10.38
C THR A 121 41.10 4.62 11.65
N ALA A 122 40.65 5.87 11.86
CA ALA A 122 39.76 6.23 12.96
C ALA A 122 38.35 5.63 12.77
N ALA A 123 37.81 5.65 11.55
CA ALA A 123 36.52 5.02 11.22
C ALA A 123 36.55 3.51 11.44
N ALA A 124 37.60 2.81 10.95
CA ALA A 124 37.80 1.39 11.19
C ALA A 124 37.85 1.03 12.68
N THR A 125 38.53 1.88 13.47
CA THR A 125 38.62 1.72 14.93
C THR A 125 37.25 1.91 15.60
N ARG A 126 36.42 2.86 15.15
CA ARG A 126 35.06 3.02 15.69
C ARG A 126 34.17 1.84 15.30
N ALA A 127 34.22 1.40 14.03
CA ALA A 127 33.48 0.23 13.56
C ALA A 127 33.81 -1.05 14.34
N ASP A 128 35.08 -1.31 14.66
CA ASP A 128 35.47 -2.45 15.50
C ASP A 128 34.89 -2.36 16.92
N ASN A 129 34.99 -1.18 17.54
CA ASN A 129 34.46 -0.93 18.88
C ASN A 129 32.93 -1.08 18.92
N ASP A 130 32.21 -0.53 17.94
CA ASP A 130 30.76 -0.60 17.89
C ASP A 130 30.25 -2.00 17.55
N LEU A 131 30.91 -2.75 16.65
CA LEU A 131 30.60 -4.15 16.40
C LEU A 131 30.81 -5.02 17.65
N GLN A 132 31.89 -4.80 18.39
CA GLN A 132 32.15 -5.54 19.64
C GLN A 132 31.17 -5.15 20.76
N ALA A 133 30.79 -3.88 20.85
CA ALA A 133 29.76 -3.41 21.78
C ALA A 133 28.36 -3.93 21.40
N LEU A 134 28.04 -4.04 20.11
CA LEU A 134 26.81 -4.67 19.61
C LEU A 134 26.73 -6.13 20.02
N LEU A 135 27.76 -6.92 19.68
CA LEU A 135 27.87 -8.34 20.07
C LEU A 135 27.71 -8.55 21.59
N THR A 136 28.31 -7.66 22.39
CA THR A 136 28.20 -7.72 23.86
C THR A 136 26.79 -7.36 24.34
N THR A 137 26.17 -6.33 23.75
CA THR A 137 24.84 -5.85 24.17
C THR A 137 23.75 -6.82 23.76
N THR A 138 23.71 -7.25 22.49
CA THR A 138 22.67 -8.16 21.98
C THR A 138 22.72 -9.54 22.63
N ALA A 139 23.90 -10.01 23.05
CA ALA A 139 24.04 -11.25 23.83
C ALA A 139 23.34 -11.22 25.20
N THR A 140 22.96 -10.04 25.70
CA THR A 140 22.23 -9.87 26.98
C THR A 140 20.74 -9.55 26.80
N LEU A 141 20.26 -9.47 25.56
CA LEU A 141 18.86 -9.20 25.23
C LEU A 141 18.15 -10.51 24.87
N GLU A 142 17.04 -10.78 25.56
CA GLU A 142 16.18 -11.94 25.30
C GLU A 142 15.45 -11.76 23.96
N GLY A 143 15.50 -12.75 23.07
CA GLY A 143 14.89 -12.68 21.74
C GLY A 143 15.78 -12.11 20.63
N PHE A 144 17.05 -11.77 20.90
CA PHE A 144 18.02 -11.22 19.93
C PHE A 144 18.95 -12.28 19.31
N GLU A 145 18.54 -13.55 19.28
CA GLU A 145 19.41 -14.66 18.85
C GLU A 145 19.72 -14.61 17.34
N ARG A 146 18.85 -14.03 16.50
CA ARG A 146 19.12 -13.86 15.05
C ARG A 146 20.12 -12.73 14.84
N SER A 147 19.92 -11.61 15.53
CA SER A 147 20.81 -10.45 15.57
C SER A 147 22.22 -10.86 15.96
N GLN A 148 22.37 -11.62 17.04
CA GLN A 148 23.65 -12.11 17.52
C GLN A 148 24.34 -13.00 16.47
N LYS A 149 23.59 -13.87 15.79
CA LYS A 149 24.11 -14.71 14.70
C LYS A 149 24.58 -13.89 13.50
N ALA A 150 23.82 -12.87 13.09
CA ALA A 150 24.17 -12.01 11.96
C ALA A 150 25.37 -11.10 12.26
N LEU A 151 25.42 -10.49 13.46
CA LEU A 151 26.58 -9.74 13.94
C LEU A 151 27.84 -10.60 14.03
N THR A 152 27.71 -11.88 14.42
CA THR A 152 28.84 -12.83 14.43
C THR A 152 29.34 -13.13 13.01
N ALA A 153 28.43 -13.28 12.04
CA ALA A 153 28.80 -13.45 10.63
C ALA A 153 29.50 -12.21 10.07
N LEU A 154 29.01 -11.00 10.40
CA LEU A 154 29.67 -9.74 10.06
C LEU A 154 31.08 -9.65 10.66
N GLN A 155 31.27 -10.04 11.92
CA GLN A 155 32.59 -10.08 12.57
C GLN A 155 33.54 -11.07 11.89
N GLN A 156 33.05 -12.25 11.49
CA GLN A 156 33.84 -13.24 10.76
C GLN A 156 34.27 -12.72 9.39
N GLN A 157 33.34 -12.11 8.64
CA GLN A 157 33.62 -11.54 7.32
C GLN A 157 34.61 -10.36 7.41
N ARG A 158 34.48 -9.50 8.42
CA ARG A 158 35.42 -8.41 8.71
C ARG A 158 36.81 -8.93 9.05
N SER A 159 36.89 -9.98 9.88
CA SER A 159 38.16 -10.63 10.28
C SER A 159 38.86 -11.39 9.14
N ALA A 160 38.11 -11.80 8.11
CA ALA A 160 38.62 -12.51 6.94
C ALA A 160 39.20 -11.58 5.85
N ARG A 161 38.94 -10.27 5.94
CA ARG A 161 39.35 -9.26 4.94
C ARG A 161 40.88 -9.11 4.92
N LYS A 162 41.48 -9.30 3.74
CA LYS A 162 42.91 -9.03 3.49
C LYS A 162 43.18 -7.88 2.52
N ASP A 163 42.20 -7.54 1.67
CA ASP A 163 42.33 -6.53 0.62
C ASP A 163 41.16 -5.52 0.67
N ALA A 164 41.41 -4.31 0.19
CA ALA A 164 40.47 -3.20 0.23
C ALA A 164 39.19 -3.44 -0.59
N ALA A 165 39.28 -4.17 -1.71
CA ALA A 165 38.20 -4.36 -2.69
C ALA A 165 36.97 -5.19 -2.22
N ALA A 166 36.95 -5.66 -0.96
CA ALA A 166 35.91 -6.54 -0.44
C ALA A 166 34.72 -5.83 0.24
N TYR A 167 34.56 -4.50 0.09
CA TYR A 167 33.55 -3.73 0.83
C TYR A 167 32.11 -4.21 0.57
N THR A 168 31.74 -4.51 -0.68
CA THR A 168 30.38 -4.93 -1.06
C THR A 168 29.88 -6.15 -0.27
N GLY A 169 30.75 -7.12 -0.01
CA GLY A 169 30.41 -8.29 0.80
C GLY A 169 30.36 -8.02 2.30
N LEU A 170 31.00 -6.94 2.77
CA LEU A 170 30.95 -6.49 4.16
C LEU A 170 29.68 -5.68 4.44
N SER A 171 29.29 -4.80 3.51
CA SER A 171 28.04 -4.03 3.59
C SER A 171 26.81 -4.94 3.55
N GLU A 172 26.81 -5.99 2.72
CA GLU A 172 25.72 -6.99 2.68
C GLU A 172 25.50 -7.65 4.05
N HIS A 173 26.59 -8.06 4.72
CA HIS A 173 26.51 -8.65 6.07
C HIS A 173 26.10 -7.62 7.14
N ALA A 174 26.42 -6.33 6.93
CA ALA A 174 25.98 -5.26 7.82
C ALA A 174 24.48 -4.98 7.68
N PHE A 175 23.95 -4.86 6.46
CA PHE A 175 22.51 -4.70 6.27
C PHE A 175 21.72 -5.94 6.70
N ALA A 176 22.25 -7.15 6.51
CA ALA A 176 21.64 -8.38 7.05
C ALA A 176 21.62 -8.43 8.59
N ALA A 177 22.63 -7.86 9.26
CA ALA A 177 22.63 -7.72 10.71
C ALA A 177 21.65 -6.65 11.21
N LEU A 178 21.49 -5.53 10.49
CA LEU A 178 20.47 -4.53 10.76
C LEU A 178 19.04 -5.11 10.59
N ASP A 179 18.82 -5.91 9.55
CA ASP A 179 17.54 -6.57 9.29
C ASP A 179 17.17 -7.57 10.40
N ALA A 180 18.13 -8.40 10.82
CA ALA A 180 17.94 -9.30 11.96
C ALA A 180 17.64 -8.54 13.27
N MET A 181 18.28 -7.39 13.50
CA MET A 181 18.00 -6.51 14.64
C MET A 181 16.63 -5.83 14.54
N ARG A 182 16.18 -5.48 13.34
CA ARG A 182 14.82 -4.95 13.11
C ARG A 182 13.77 -6.02 13.42
N ASP A 183 13.95 -7.25 12.97
CA ASP A 183 13.05 -8.37 13.26
C ASP A 183 12.97 -8.70 14.76
N ASP A 184 14.12 -8.88 15.41
CA ASP A 184 14.20 -9.26 16.83
C ASP A 184 13.68 -8.16 17.76
N SER A 185 13.77 -6.89 17.35
CA SER A 185 13.33 -5.72 18.13
C SER A 185 11.81 -5.56 18.29
N GLN A 186 11.00 -6.33 17.54
CA GLN A 186 9.53 -6.31 17.56
C GLN A 186 8.86 -4.96 17.20
N LEU A 187 9.63 -3.97 16.74
CA LEU A 187 9.16 -2.63 16.31
C LEU A 187 8.06 -2.65 15.23
N VAL A 188 7.89 -3.77 14.52
CA VAL A 188 6.85 -4.00 13.51
C VAL A 188 5.45 -4.22 14.13
N TYR A 189 5.35 -4.59 15.41
CA TYR A 189 4.08 -4.92 16.08
C TYR A 189 3.37 -3.73 16.74
N THR A 190 3.89 -2.50 16.58
CA THR A 190 3.23 -1.30 17.12
C THR A 190 1.90 -1.03 16.41
N PRO A 191 0.76 -0.89 17.12
CA PRO A 191 -0.55 -0.60 16.51
C PRO A 191 -0.73 0.88 16.10
N TYR A 192 0.34 1.67 16.14
CA TYR A 192 0.35 3.12 15.98
C TYR A 192 0.89 3.51 14.60
N ILE A 193 0.10 4.28 13.84
CA ILE A 193 0.37 4.59 12.42
C ILE A 193 1.64 5.43 12.26
N GLU A 194 1.89 6.31 13.23
CA GLU A 194 3.02 7.21 13.28
C GLU A 194 4.31 6.53 13.77
N SER A 195 4.22 5.52 14.65
CA SER A 195 5.35 4.59 14.92
C SER A 195 5.76 3.85 13.64
N TYR A 196 4.80 3.32 12.87
CA TYR A 196 5.08 2.62 11.62
C TYR A 196 5.85 3.51 10.63
N HIS A 197 5.43 4.75 10.44
CA HIS A 197 6.12 5.67 9.52
C HIS A 197 7.54 6.06 10.00
N LEU A 198 7.76 6.23 11.31
CA LEU A 198 9.10 6.43 11.87
C LEU A 198 10.00 5.19 11.73
N VAL A 199 9.46 3.97 11.90
CA VAL A 199 10.18 2.70 11.68
C VAL A 199 10.60 2.56 10.21
N VAL A 200 9.67 2.78 9.27
CA VAL A 200 9.94 2.68 7.82
C VAL A 200 10.96 3.72 7.37
N ALA A 201 10.86 4.96 7.85
CA ALA A 201 11.85 5.99 7.56
C ALA A 201 13.25 5.60 8.07
N THR A 202 13.36 5.20 9.34
CA THR A 202 14.65 5.03 10.04
C THR A 202 15.34 3.70 9.73
N LEU A 203 14.59 2.60 9.61
CA LEU A 203 15.12 1.23 9.50
C LEU A 203 14.95 0.61 8.11
N ILE A 204 14.50 1.38 7.12
CA ILE A 204 14.39 0.95 5.72
C ILE A 204 14.97 2.03 4.79
N TYR A 205 14.30 3.18 4.66
CA TYR A 205 14.69 4.15 3.64
C TYR A 205 15.95 4.97 3.97
N SER A 206 16.29 5.16 5.25
CA SER A 206 17.60 5.71 5.62
C SER A 206 18.76 4.76 5.21
N PRO A 207 18.75 3.47 5.59
CA PRO A 207 19.68 2.46 5.05
C PRO A 207 19.78 2.42 3.52
N ASP A 208 18.65 2.37 2.80
CA ASP A 208 18.62 2.35 1.33
C ASP A 208 19.27 3.61 0.69
N ALA A 209 19.12 4.76 1.35
CA ALA A 209 19.72 6.02 0.92
C ALA A 209 21.23 6.03 1.20
N THR A 210 21.67 5.56 2.37
CA THR A 210 23.08 5.40 2.71
C THR A 210 23.78 4.41 1.77
N GLU A 211 23.18 3.26 1.44
CA GLU A 211 23.76 2.32 0.47
C GLU A 211 23.89 2.96 -0.92
N SER A 212 22.89 3.74 -1.35
CA SER A 212 22.93 4.45 -2.63
C SER A 212 23.99 5.54 -2.65
N LEU A 213 24.26 6.19 -1.51
CA LEU A 213 25.35 7.15 -1.35
C LEU A 213 26.69 6.42 -1.48
N THR A 214 26.88 5.31 -0.76
CA THR A 214 28.14 4.55 -0.84
C THR A 214 28.43 4.02 -2.24
N ARG A 215 27.40 3.61 -3.00
CA ARG A 215 27.56 3.19 -4.41
C ARG A 215 27.94 4.34 -5.35
N LEU A 216 27.55 5.57 -5.01
CA LEU A 216 27.88 6.78 -5.78
C LEU A 216 29.29 7.30 -5.43
N ASP A 217 29.66 7.20 -4.17
CA ASP A 217 30.93 7.61 -3.57
C ASP A 217 32.08 6.65 -3.95
N ALA A 218 31.79 5.35 -4.05
CA ALA A 218 32.73 4.34 -4.57
C ALA A 218 32.96 4.40 -6.10
N ALA A 219 32.34 5.35 -6.82
CA ALA A 219 32.52 5.56 -8.25
C ALA A 219 33.46 6.75 -8.52
N SER A 220 34.18 6.73 -9.65
CA SER A 220 35.22 7.73 -9.97
C SER A 220 34.70 9.17 -9.98
N ASP A 221 35.57 10.11 -9.56
CA ASP A 221 35.32 11.56 -9.65
C ASP A 221 34.75 11.99 -11.02
N PRO A 222 33.87 13.01 -11.09
CA PRO A 222 33.25 13.48 -12.33
C PRO A 222 34.24 13.77 -13.47
N SER A 223 35.40 14.38 -13.21
CA SER A 223 36.42 14.65 -14.24
C SER A 223 37.06 13.37 -14.82
N GLN A 224 37.03 12.27 -14.07
CA GLN A 224 37.59 10.96 -14.44
C GLN A 224 36.54 9.98 -15.00
N ALA A 225 35.25 10.33 -14.92
CA ALA A 225 34.15 9.42 -15.26
C ALA A 225 34.06 9.08 -16.76
N GLY A 226 34.35 10.04 -17.65
CA GLY A 226 34.36 9.83 -19.11
C GLY A 226 33.02 9.32 -19.66
N GLU A 227 32.99 8.09 -20.17
CA GLU A 227 31.75 7.44 -20.62
C GLU A 227 30.81 7.04 -19.45
N SER A 228 31.35 6.94 -18.23
CA SER A 228 30.62 6.54 -17.01
C SER A 228 29.76 7.65 -16.40
N THR A 229 29.83 8.89 -16.90
CA THR A 229 29.02 10.01 -16.38
C THR A 229 27.51 9.74 -16.49
N THR A 230 27.09 8.91 -17.45
CA THR A 230 25.70 8.43 -17.56
C THR A 230 25.31 7.54 -16.38
N MET A 231 26.20 6.63 -15.97
CA MET A 231 26.01 5.73 -14.83
C MET A 231 26.00 6.52 -13.50
N LEU A 232 26.93 7.46 -13.31
CA LEU A 232 26.92 8.37 -12.16
C LEU A 232 25.61 9.16 -12.05
N ARG A 233 25.08 9.64 -13.19
CA ARG A 233 23.80 10.37 -13.24
C ARG A 233 22.61 9.47 -12.87
N GLU A 234 22.64 8.20 -13.24
CA GLU A 234 21.63 7.21 -12.82
C GLU A 234 21.72 6.89 -11.31
N GLN A 235 22.93 6.67 -10.80
CA GLN A 235 23.19 6.41 -9.38
C GLN A 235 22.81 7.61 -8.49
N LEU A 236 23.16 8.84 -8.90
CA LEU A 236 22.72 10.07 -8.23
C LEU A 236 21.19 10.20 -8.27
N GLY A 237 20.56 9.85 -9.39
CA GLY A 237 19.10 9.77 -9.48
C GLY A 237 18.49 8.73 -8.53
N GLN A 238 19.16 7.60 -8.28
CA GLN A 238 18.73 6.59 -7.31
C GLN A 238 18.87 7.09 -5.86
N LEU A 239 19.99 7.73 -5.53
CA LEU A 239 20.22 8.39 -4.25
C LEU A 239 19.14 9.46 -3.96
N GLN A 240 18.84 10.32 -4.94
CA GLN A 240 17.79 11.34 -4.83
C GLN A 240 16.40 10.72 -4.61
N ARG A 241 16.07 9.61 -5.29
CA ARG A 241 14.79 8.88 -5.09
C ARG A 241 14.69 8.28 -3.69
N ASN A 242 15.75 7.64 -3.20
CA ASN A 242 15.75 7.01 -1.88
C ASN A 242 15.71 8.05 -0.75
N HIS A 243 16.47 9.15 -0.89
CA HIS A 243 16.36 10.30 0.02
C HIS A 243 14.95 10.92 0.03
N ALA A 244 14.30 11.06 -1.13
CA ALA A 244 12.96 11.60 -1.23
C ALA A 244 11.91 10.71 -0.53
N ARG A 245 12.06 9.38 -0.59
CA ARG A 245 11.23 8.41 0.15
C ARG A 245 11.46 8.53 1.66
N PHE A 246 12.72 8.52 2.10
CA PHE A 246 13.07 8.69 3.51
C PHE A 246 12.46 9.98 4.10
N ARG A 247 12.65 11.11 3.42
CA ARG A 247 12.09 12.41 3.82
C ARG A 247 10.56 12.38 3.84
N HIS A 248 9.90 11.75 2.86
CA HIS A 248 8.44 11.68 2.81
C HIS A 248 7.85 10.93 4.00
N GLU A 249 8.38 9.74 4.32
CA GLU A 249 7.92 8.96 5.46
C GLU A 249 8.20 9.68 6.78
N LEU A 250 9.37 10.32 6.93
CA LEU A 250 9.71 11.08 8.12
C LEU A 250 8.81 12.31 8.32
N GLU A 251 8.59 13.12 7.28
CA GLU A 251 7.66 14.27 7.32
C GLU A 251 6.24 13.82 7.66
N LYS A 252 5.78 12.71 7.07
CA LYS A 252 4.46 12.12 7.35
C LYS A 252 4.37 11.65 8.80
N ALA A 253 5.38 10.98 9.33
CA ALA A 253 5.39 10.50 10.70
C ALA A 253 5.36 11.67 11.70
N MET A 254 6.21 12.69 11.50
CA MET A 254 6.22 13.89 12.34
C MET A 254 4.89 14.65 12.32
N GLY A 255 4.19 14.67 11.16
CA GLY A 255 2.87 15.27 11.02
C GLY A 255 1.72 14.49 11.66
N LEU A 256 1.94 13.22 12.02
CA LEU A 256 0.95 12.35 12.67
C LEU A 256 1.18 12.19 14.19
N LEU A 257 2.31 12.66 14.73
CA LEU A 257 2.56 12.68 16.18
C LEU A 257 1.50 13.52 16.90
N GLU A 258 0.78 12.95 17.86
CA GLU A 258 -0.21 13.68 18.67
C GLU A 258 0.42 14.82 19.51
N GLN A 259 1.69 14.68 19.87
CA GLN A 259 2.49 15.70 20.57
C GLN A 259 3.87 15.83 19.90
N PRO A 260 3.99 16.53 18.76
CA PRO A 260 5.25 16.63 18.05
C PRO A 260 6.27 17.40 18.90
N ASP A 261 7.50 16.90 18.96
CA ASP A 261 8.59 17.63 19.60
C ASP A 261 9.09 18.73 18.64
N PRO A 262 8.91 20.02 18.97
CA PRO A 262 9.24 21.10 18.05
C PRO A 262 10.76 21.21 17.80
N THR A 263 11.60 20.69 18.70
CA THR A 263 13.06 20.71 18.54
C THR A 263 13.52 19.63 17.56
N LEU A 264 12.97 18.42 17.66
CA LEU A 264 13.25 17.34 16.71
C LEU A 264 12.64 17.62 15.33
N ALA A 265 11.42 18.19 15.28
CA ALA A 265 10.79 18.57 14.02
C ALA A 265 11.57 19.66 13.28
N ALA A 266 12.05 20.68 14.00
CA ALA A 266 12.90 21.72 13.42
C ALA A 266 14.27 21.16 12.98
N ALA A 267 14.88 20.27 13.76
CA ALA A 267 16.13 19.59 13.39
C ALA A 267 15.95 18.75 12.12
N ALA A 268 14.95 17.87 12.07
CA ALA A 268 14.67 17.05 10.89
C ALA A 268 14.42 17.90 9.63
N GLN A 269 13.70 19.01 9.76
CA GLN A 269 13.46 19.93 8.64
C GLN A 269 14.74 20.67 8.21
N ALA A 270 15.59 21.06 9.15
CA ALA A 270 16.89 21.67 8.85
C ALA A 270 17.80 20.68 8.11
N GLU A 271 17.98 19.46 8.62
CA GLU A 271 18.86 18.47 7.99
C GLU A 271 18.32 17.95 6.66
N ALA A 272 17.00 17.79 6.50
CA ALA A 272 16.40 17.52 5.20
C ALA A 272 16.65 18.65 4.19
N SER A 273 16.69 19.91 4.63
CA SER A 273 17.06 21.05 3.77
C SER A 273 18.56 21.07 3.44
N GLN A 274 19.44 20.68 4.36
CA GLN A 274 20.88 20.54 4.11
C GLN A 274 21.13 19.43 3.08
N ALA A 275 20.58 18.23 3.30
CA ALA A 275 20.68 17.09 2.38
C ALA A 275 20.16 17.44 0.97
N LYS A 276 19.01 18.14 0.87
CA LYS A 276 18.48 18.61 -0.43
C LYS A 276 19.43 19.59 -1.13
N THR A 277 20.08 20.47 -0.37
CA THR A 277 21.04 21.45 -0.92
C THR A 277 22.31 20.76 -1.41
N ALA A 278 22.82 19.80 -0.64
CA ALA A 278 23.98 19.00 -1.02
C ALA A 278 23.70 18.07 -2.22
N LEU A 279 22.50 17.45 -2.31
CA LEU A 279 22.07 16.67 -3.49
C LEU A 279 21.96 17.53 -4.76
N ALA A 280 21.62 18.82 -4.63
CA ALA A 280 21.64 19.76 -5.74
C ALA A 280 23.07 20.17 -6.13
N ALA A 281 23.97 20.32 -5.15
CA ALA A 281 25.39 20.56 -5.39
C ALA A 281 26.07 19.38 -6.09
N LEU A 282 25.75 18.13 -5.72
CA LEU A 282 26.18 16.93 -6.46
C LEU A 282 25.74 16.97 -7.93
N SER A 283 24.47 17.31 -8.19
CA SER A 283 23.98 17.42 -9.56
C SER A 283 24.68 18.50 -10.36
N ALA A 284 25.06 19.62 -9.74
CA ALA A 284 25.78 20.70 -10.40
C ALA A 284 27.26 20.34 -10.64
N ALA A 285 27.90 19.65 -9.71
CA ALA A 285 29.28 19.19 -9.83
C ALA A 285 29.43 18.09 -10.90
N LEU A 286 28.43 17.21 -11.07
CA LEU A 286 28.42 16.16 -12.09
C LEU A 286 28.36 16.69 -13.53
N ASP A 287 27.86 17.91 -13.73
CA ASP A 287 27.83 18.58 -15.03
C ASP A 287 29.13 19.39 -15.30
N GLY A 288 30.04 19.47 -14.32
CA GLY A 288 31.39 20.02 -14.46
C GLY A 288 32.41 18.97 -14.93
N ASN A 289 33.56 19.42 -15.43
CA ASN A 289 34.61 18.55 -15.98
C ASN A 289 36.05 18.98 -15.60
N ASP A 290 36.19 19.77 -14.53
CA ASP A 290 37.46 20.27 -14.03
C ASP A 290 37.72 19.83 -12.58
N ALA A 291 38.96 20.01 -12.10
CA ALA A 291 39.33 19.66 -10.73
C ALA A 291 38.57 20.48 -9.66
N GLN A 292 37.88 21.56 -10.04
CA GLN A 292 37.03 22.32 -9.13
C GLN A 292 35.65 21.65 -8.98
N ALA A 293 35.15 20.98 -10.03
CA ALA A 293 33.98 20.11 -9.97
C ALA A 293 34.21 18.91 -9.05
N ASP A 294 35.38 18.25 -9.13
CA ASP A 294 35.70 17.11 -8.24
C ASP A 294 35.75 17.52 -6.75
N VAL A 295 36.32 18.69 -6.45
CA VAL A 295 36.32 19.24 -5.08
C VAL A 295 34.90 19.57 -4.61
N GLN A 296 34.03 20.07 -5.49
CA GLN A 296 32.62 20.32 -5.17
C GLN A 296 31.81 19.04 -5.02
N TRP A 297 32.10 18.01 -5.82
CA TRP A 297 31.49 16.70 -5.76
C TRP A 297 31.76 16.03 -4.42
N ASN A 298 33.03 15.92 -4.04
CA ASN A 298 33.43 15.28 -2.79
C ASN A 298 32.94 16.06 -1.55
N ALA A 299 33.03 17.40 -1.56
CA ALA A 299 32.44 18.22 -0.49
C ALA A 299 30.90 18.12 -0.41
N ALA A 300 30.22 17.82 -1.53
CA ALA A 300 28.78 17.59 -1.55
C ALA A 300 28.40 16.16 -1.16
N LEU A 301 29.22 15.14 -1.45
CA LEU A 301 29.07 13.77 -0.94
C LEU A 301 29.15 13.77 0.59
N ASP A 302 30.20 14.40 1.16
CA ASP A 302 30.36 14.61 2.61
C ASP A 302 29.13 15.28 3.22
N ALA A 303 28.64 16.36 2.61
CA ALA A 303 27.50 17.11 3.11
C ALA A 303 26.18 16.31 3.01
N VAL A 304 25.99 15.47 1.99
CA VAL A 304 24.84 14.54 1.94
C VAL A 304 24.99 13.46 3.02
N GLY A 305 26.18 12.88 3.20
CA GLY A 305 26.44 11.85 4.22
C GLY A 305 26.17 12.36 5.64
N GLN A 306 26.73 13.50 6.00
CA GLN A 306 26.50 14.14 7.31
C GLN A 306 25.02 14.45 7.54
N ALA A 307 24.35 15.09 6.57
CA ALA A 307 22.93 15.42 6.71
C ALA A 307 22.03 14.17 6.77
N MET A 308 22.35 13.10 6.04
CA MET A 308 21.64 11.81 6.15
C MET A 308 21.86 11.13 7.50
N GLN A 309 23.09 11.13 8.02
CA GLN A 309 23.42 10.59 9.34
C GLN A 309 22.68 11.35 10.46
N GLN A 310 22.69 12.68 10.40
CA GLN A 310 21.96 13.52 11.34
C GLN A 310 20.45 13.29 11.25
N LEU A 311 19.88 13.24 10.04
CA LEU A 311 18.46 12.99 9.83
C LEU A 311 18.02 11.60 10.33
N SER A 312 18.85 10.57 10.15
CA SER A 312 18.65 9.22 10.71
C SER A 312 18.72 9.21 12.25
N SER A 313 19.66 9.97 12.84
CA SER A 313 19.75 10.11 14.30
C SER A 313 18.53 10.83 14.90
N VAL A 314 17.99 11.83 14.20
CA VAL A 314 16.78 12.57 14.62
C VAL A 314 15.53 11.71 14.48
N SER A 315 15.40 10.93 13.40
CA SER A 315 14.25 10.03 13.22
C SER A 315 14.24 8.91 14.25
N LEU A 316 15.41 8.37 14.61
CA LEU A 316 15.52 7.38 15.70
C LEU A 316 15.21 7.98 17.08
N GLN A 317 15.63 9.21 17.36
CA GLN A 317 15.27 9.91 18.61
C GLN A 317 13.76 10.20 18.70
N ALA A 318 13.12 10.56 17.58
CA ALA A 318 11.67 10.73 17.53
C ALA A 318 10.95 9.40 17.82
N LEU A 319 11.43 8.30 17.24
CA LEU A 319 10.88 6.95 17.45
C LEU A 319 11.04 6.48 18.90
N GLN A 320 12.21 6.71 19.52
CA GLN A 320 12.44 6.42 20.93
C GLN A 320 11.48 7.22 21.83
N ARG A 321 11.41 8.56 21.67
CA ARG A 321 10.51 9.42 22.48
C ARG A 321 9.03 9.03 22.33
N GLN A 322 8.64 8.50 21.17
CA GLN A 322 7.30 7.96 20.98
C GLN A 322 7.06 6.69 21.81
N SER A 323 7.94 5.68 21.73
CA SER A 323 7.75 4.44 22.52
C SER A 323 7.85 4.68 24.03
N GLU A 324 8.68 5.65 24.48
CA GLU A 324 8.71 6.10 25.88
C GLU A 324 7.33 6.58 26.37
N ARG A 325 6.59 7.37 25.57
CA ARG A 325 5.25 7.86 25.92
C ARG A 325 4.20 6.77 25.97
N HIS A 326 4.19 5.86 24.99
CA HIS A 326 3.27 4.71 24.97
C HIS A 326 3.41 3.85 26.23
N LEU A 327 4.64 3.72 26.76
CA LEU A 327 4.89 3.06 28.06
C LEU A 327 4.31 3.84 29.25
N GLU A 328 4.42 5.17 29.26
CA GLU A 328 3.88 6.01 30.33
C GLU A 328 2.33 5.97 30.37
N ASP A 329 1.68 6.05 29.22
CA ASP A 329 0.22 5.98 29.11
C ASP A 329 -0.33 4.62 29.55
N ALA A 330 0.31 3.52 29.11
CA ALA A 330 -0.03 2.17 29.58
C ALA A 330 0.13 2.02 31.11
N ARG A 331 1.21 2.60 31.68
CA ARG A 331 1.47 2.60 33.13
C ARG A 331 0.46 3.46 33.91
N ASN A 332 0.03 4.59 33.36
CA ASN A 332 -0.94 5.49 33.99
C ASN A 332 -2.35 4.88 34.01
N ALA A 333 -2.77 4.23 32.92
CA ALA A 333 -4.03 3.50 32.85
C ALA A 333 -4.11 2.36 33.90
N MET A 334 -3.00 1.65 34.13
CA MET A 334 -2.93 0.57 35.13
C MET A 334 -3.19 1.08 36.56
N TRP A 335 -2.61 2.21 36.97
CA TRP A 335 -2.76 2.73 38.34
C TRP A 335 -4.14 3.29 38.64
N GLN A 336 -4.82 3.89 37.66
CA GLN A 336 -6.16 4.43 37.83
C GLN A 336 -7.20 3.34 38.14
N ALA A 337 -7.07 2.16 37.54
CA ALA A 337 -7.96 1.01 37.80
C ALA A 337 -7.83 0.47 39.24
N ILE A 338 -6.60 0.38 39.77
CA ILE A 338 -6.31 -0.19 41.10
C ILE A 338 -6.87 0.71 42.22
N ALA A 339 -6.79 2.03 42.06
CA ALA A 339 -7.28 3.00 43.04
C ALA A 339 -8.81 2.91 43.24
N GLY A 340 -9.58 2.79 42.16
CA GLY A 340 -11.05 2.80 42.22
C GLY A 340 -11.67 1.63 43.01
N LEU A 341 -11.11 0.43 42.88
CA LEU A 341 -11.61 -0.79 43.56
C LEU A 341 -11.33 -0.80 45.07
N SER A 342 -10.27 -0.12 45.52
CA SER A 342 -9.84 -0.13 46.92
C SER A 342 -10.76 0.66 47.85
N VAL A 343 -11.39 1.73 47.34
CA VAL A 343 -12.29 2.60 48.12
C VAL A 343 -13.61 1.91 48.49
N LEU A 344 -14.11 1.04 47.61
CA LEU A 344 -15.42 0.39 47.76
C LEU A 344 -15.49 -0.59 48.95
N ALA A 345 -14.37 -1.21 49.32
CA ALA A 345 -14.31 -2.24 50.35
C ALA A 345 -14.46 -1.70 51.79
N LEU A 346 -14.02 -0.46 52.07
CA LEU A 346 -13.94 0.08 53.43
C LEU A 346 -15.29 0.48 54.03
N LEU A 347 -16.27 0.84 53.21
CA LEU A 347 -17.58 1.34 53.66
C LEU A 347 -18.47 0.25 54.32
N ILE A 348 -18.23 -1.03 54.01
CA ILE A 348 -19.09 -2.14 54.44
C ILE A 348 -18.86 -2.53 55.90
N ALA A 349 -17.67 -2.30 56.46
CA ALA A 349 -17.29 -2.82 57.78
C ALA A 349 -17.89 -2.07 58.98
N GLY A 350 -18.20 -0.77 58.85
CA GLY A 350 -18.57 0.08 59.99
C GLY A 350 -19.97 -0.15 60.56
N LEU A 351 -20.90 -0.67 59.76
CA LEU A 351 -22.34 -0.69 60.09
C LEU A 351 -22.73 -1.75 61.16
N CYS A 352 -21.86 -2.72 61.44
CA CYS A 352 -22.23 -3.94 62.17
C CYS A 352 -22.11 -3.87 63.72
N TRP A 353 -21.51 -2.82 64.29
CA TRP A 353 -21.08 -2.79 65.70
C TRP A 353 -22.14 -2.31 66.73
N TYR A 354 -23.18 -1.59 66.30
CA TYR A 354 -23.95 -0.69 67.18
C TYR A 354 -25.05 -1.33 68.09
N THR A 355 -25.49 -2.57 67.85
CA THR A 355 -26.89 -2.97 68.15
C THR A 355 -27.19 -3.82 69.42
N LEU A 356 -26.28 -3.98 70.41
CA LEU A 356 -26.32 -5.16 71.33
C LEU A 356 -26.56 -5.00 72.86
N SER A 357 -26.87 -3.83 73.46
CA SER A 357 -26.50 -3.57 74.89
C SER A 357 -27.56 -3.28 76.00
N ALA A 358 -28.88 -3.59 75.88
CA ALA A 358 -29.90 -2.87 76.69
C ALA A 358 -30.63 -3.52 77.93
N LEU A 359 -30.91 -4.82 78.01
CA LEU A 359 -32.30 -5.25 78.33
C LEU A 359 -32.62 -6.11 79.60
N THR A 360 -32.43 -5.66 80.86
CA THR A 360 -32.90 -6.41 82.09
C THR A 360 -33.12 -5.55 83.36
N ARG A 361 -34.12 -5.86 84.25
CA ARG A 361 -33.98 -5.89 85.75
C ARG A 361 -35.16 -6.38 86.65
N ASN A 362 -36.23 -5.59 86.90
CA ASN A 362 -37.06 -5.66 88.14
C ASN A 362 -38.42 -6.42 88.04
N VAL A 363 -38.99 -6.97 89.15
CA VAL A 363 -40.45 -7.34 89.20
C VAL A 363 -41.17 -7.64 90.56
N ARG A 364 -40.53 -8.03 91.68
CA ARG A 364 -41.03 -9.18 92.50
C ARG A 364 -41.49 -8.94 93.97
N ARG A 365 -42.77 -8.61 94.30
CA ARG A 365 -43.31 -8.75 95.71
C ARG A 365 -44.85 -8.71 96.03
N ALA A 366 -45.70 -8.04 95.24
CA ALA A 366 -46.96 -7.38 95.67
C ALA A 366 -48.23 -8.17 96.15
N ALA A 367 -48.14 -9.35 96.79
CA ALA A 367 -49.27 -10.30 96.86
C ALA A 367 -50.33 -10.28 98.02
N SER A 368 -50.07 -9.85 99.27
CA SER A 368 -50.99 -10.14 100.43
C SER A 368 -52.24 -9.26 100.54
N VAL A 369 -52.78 -8.87 99.39
CA VAL A 369 -53.30 -7.51 99.18
C VAL A 369 -54.66 -7.47 98.48
N ALA A 370 -55.17 -8.64 98.08
CA ALA A 370 -56.38 -8.77 97.27
C ALA A 370 -57.68 -9.05 98.06
N ALA A 371 -57.62 -9.31 99.36
CA ALA A 371 -58.73 -9.93 100.10
C ALA A 371 -59.96 -9.02 100.36
N GLN A 372 -59.78 -7.69 100.43
CA GLN A 372 -60.89 -6.76 100.69
C GLN A 372 -61.64 -6.35 99.41
N ILE A 373 -60.96 -6.36 98.27
CA ILE A 373 -61.43 -5.78 97.00
C ILE A 373 -62.34 -6.73 96.20
N ALA A 374 -62.28 -8.03 96.48
CA ALA A 374 -63.12 -9.06 95.86
C ALA A 374 -64.65 -8.92 96.09
N ARG A 375 -65.11 -7.90 96.84
CA ARG A 375 -66.54 -7.62 97.10
C ARG A 375 -67.10 -6.37 96.40
N GLY A 376 -66.29 -5.67 95.60
CA GLY A 376 -66.77 -4.61 94.69
C GLY A 376 -67.19 -3.27 95.34
N GLN A 377 -66.93 -3.07 96.64
CA GLN A 377 -67.18 -1.82 97.36
C GLN A 377 -65.86 -1.04 97.47
N LEU A 378 -65.80 0.22 97.01
CA LEU A 378 -64.52 0.90 96.70
C LEU A 378 -64.34 2.28 97.34
N ASP A 379 -65.14 2.66 98.34
CA ASP A 379 -65.22 4.07 98.77
C ASP A 379 -64.49 4.42 100.10
N GLU A 380 -63.90 3.45 100.82
CA GLU A 380 -63.24 3.68 102.13
C GLU A 380 -61.72 3.99 102.01
N HIS A 381 -61.14 4.78 102.93
CA HIS A 381 -59.77 5.34 102.79
C HIS A 381 -58.73 4.72 103.74
N ILE A 382 -57.50 4.50 103.25
CA ILE A 382 -56.36 3.87 103.99
C ILE A 382 -55.12 4.82 104.04
N VAL A 383 -54.26 4.75 105.07
CA VAL A 383 -53.12 5.68 105.32
C VAL A 383 -51.82 4.93 105.72
N PRO A 384 -50.59 5.35 105.29
CA PRO A 384 -49.35 4.54 105.44
C PRO A 384 -48.25 5.15 106.32
N PRO A 385 -47.32 4.31 106.85
CA PRO A 385 -45.97 4.77 107.23
C PRO A 385 -44.80 3.91 106.70
N ARG A 386 -43.92 4.54 105.89
CA ARG A 386 -42.55 4.13 105.45
C ARG A 386 -42.38 2.99 104.42
N GLN A 387 -41.19 2.98 103.81
CA GLN A 387 -40.92 2.60 102.40
C GLN A 387 -39.97 1.38 102.22
N ASP A 388 -40.18 0.29 102.95
CA ASP A 388 -39.64 -1.01 102.50
C ASP A 388 -40.67 -1.71 101.59
N GLU A 389 -40.24 -2.71 100.82
CA GLU A 389 -41.12 -3.32 99.81
C GLU A 389 -42.20 -4.25 100.45
N THR A 390 -42.24 -4.34 101.78
CA THR A 390 -43.29 -4.96 102.61
C THR A 390 -44.29 -3.91 103.12
N GLY A 391 -43.88 -2.67 103.38
CA GLY A 391 -44.78 -1.52 103.50
C GLY A 391 -45.47 -1.18 102.17
N GLN A 392 -44.75 -1.36 101.05
CA GLN A 392 -45.31 -1.27 99.69
C GLN A 392 -46.42 -2.30 99.45
N LEU A 393 -46.43 -3.42 100.17
CA LEU A 393 -47.52 -4.39 100.16
C LEU A 393 -48.82 -3.74 100.67
N LEU A 394 -48.83 -3.22 101.90
CA LEU A 394 -50.03 -2.59 102.48
C LEU A 394 -50.47 -1.32 101.71
N ASP A 395 -49.56 -0.61 101.04
CA ASP A 395 -49.89 0.46 100.09
C ASP A 395 -50.58 -0.07 98.81
N ASN A 396 -50.23 -1.28 98.35
CA ASN A 396 -50.85 -1.91 97.19
C ASN A 396 -52.31 -2.36 97.43
N MET A 397 -52.75 -2.62 98.68
CA MET A 397 -54.19 -2.83 99.00
C MET A 397 -54.99 -1.59 98.63
N ARG A 398 -54.60 -0.46 99.23
CA ARG A 398 -55.21 0.84 98.99
C ARG A 398 -55.16 1.25 97.52
N LYS A 399 -54.01 1.07 96.86
CA LYS A 399 -53.90 1.33 95.42
C LYS A 399 -54.84 0.45 94.63
N MET A 400 -54.95 -0.85 94.92
CA MET A 400 -55.82 -1.74 94.14
C MET A 400 -57.29 -1.27 94.15
N GLN A 401 -57.74 -0.65 95.24
CA GLN A 401 -59.07 -0.03 95.33
C GLN A 401 -59.20 1.24 94.46
N GLU A 402 -58.23 2.17 94.54
CA GLU A 402 -58.17 3.34 93.64
C GLU A 402 -58.07 2.94 92.16
N GLN A 403 -57.37 1.83 91.88
CA GLN A 403 -56.97 1.44 90.54
C GLN A 403 -58.10 0.74 89.79
N LEU A 404 -59.04 0.09 90.49
CA LEU A 404 -60.32 -0.31 89.90
C LEU A 404 -61.06 0.88 89.27
N GLN A 405 -61.14 2.00 90.01
CA GLN A 405 -61.81 3.22 89.54
C GLN A 405 -61.02 3.88 88.40
N ARG A 406 -59.69 3.94 88.50
CA ARG A 406 -58.85 4.51 87.42
C ARG A 406 -58.80 3.64 86.16
N VAL A 407 -58.88 2.30 86.23
CA VAL A 407 -58.93 1.44 85.03
C VAL A 407 -60.16 1.75 84.19
N LEU A 408 -61.33 1.89 84.81
CA LEU A 408 -62.58 2.20 84.09
C LEU A 408 -62.49 3.55 83.37
N ALA A 409 -61.85 4.55 83.99
CA ALA A 409 -61.59 5.85 83.36
C ALA A 409 -60.58 5.75 82.19
N ALA A 410 -59.48 5.02 82.37
CA ALA A 410 -58.45 4.86 81.34
C ALA A 410 -58.90 4.00 80.16
N GLN A 411 -59.80 3.04 80.37
CA GLN A 411 -60.42 2.26 79.30
C GLN A 411 -61.28 3.13 78.39
N SER A 412 -61.93 4.16 78.95
CA SER A 412 -62.66 5.18 78.19
C SER A 412 -61.73 6.11 77.40
N ASP A 413 -60.63 6.60 78.02
CA ASP A 413 -59.61 7.42 77.34
C ASP A 413 -58.91 6.65 76.20
N MET A 414 -58.59 5.36 76.41
CA MET A 414 -58.01 4.51 75.37
C MET A 414 -58.95 4.33 74.17
N ALA A 415 -60.24 4.12 74.39
CA ALA A 415 -61.22 4.06 73.31
C ALA A 415 -61.25 5.38 72.51
N GLN A 416 -61.38 6.51 73.21
CA GLN A 416 -61.42 7.84 72.57
C GLN A 416 -60.15 8.15 71.76
N ARG A 417 -58.97 7.76 72.25
CA ARG A 417 -57.69 7.92 71.53
C ARG A 417 -57.56 6.99 70.32
N HIS A 418 -58.10 5.78 70.39
CA HIS A 418 -58.07 4.83 69.28
C HIS A 418 -58.99 5.27 68.14
N ASP A 419 -60.17 5.79 68.47
CA ASP A 419 -61.10 6.39 67.50
C ASP A 419 -60.50 7.67 66.87
N ALA A 420 -59.71 8.44 67.63
CA ALA A 420 -58.91 9.55 67.12
C ALA A 420 -57.62 9.12 66.35
N GLY A 421 -57.43 7.81 66.09
CA GLY A 421 -56.34 7.27 65.27
C GLY A 421 -55.04 6.95 66.00
N GLN A 422 -54.92 7.22 67.32
CA GLN A 422 -53.73 6.91 68.11
C GLN A 422 -53.68 5.42 68.53
N ILE A 423 -53.84 4.51 67.57
CA ILE A 423 -54.01 3.07 67.84
C ILE A 423 -52.85 2.42 68.60
N SER A 424 -51.64 2.97 68.55
CA SER A 424 -50.50 2.45 69.33
C SER A 424 -50.59 2.76 70.82
N TYR A 425 -51.44 3.72 71.23
CA TYR A 425 -51.69 4.00 72.64
C TYR A 425 -52.17 2.72 73.33
N ARG A 426 -51.67 2.47 74.53
CA ARG A 426 -52.20 1.45 75.42
C ARG A 426 -52.63 2.21 76.67
N MET A 427 -53.72 1.77 77.30
CA MET A 427 -53.87 2.05 78.73
C MET A 427 -52.55 1.68 79.39
N ASP A 428 -51.96 2.59 80.15
CA ASP A 428 -50.67 2.35 80.77
C ASP A 428 -50.82 1.23 81.82
N ALA A 429 -50.54 0.00 81.41
CA ALA A 429 -50.66 -1.18 82.25
C ALA A 429 -49.74 -1.10 83.48
N ASP A 430 -48.69 -0.27 83.45
CA ASP A 430 -47.79 -0.07 84.57
C ASP A 430 -48.32 1.02 85.54
N SER A 431 -49.18 1.93 85.06
CA SER A 431 -50.04 2.76 85.92
C SER A 431 -51.09 1.94 86.67
N PHE A 432 -51.44 0.72 86.22
CA PHE A 432 -52.49 -0.13 86.80
C PHE A 432 -51.91 -1.41 87.44
N PRO A 433 -51.71 -1.47 88.77
CA PRO A 433 -51.13 -2.62 89.44
C PRO A 433 -52.11 -3.80 89.61
N GLY A 434 -51.57 -5.02 89.70
CA GLY A 434 -52.30 -6.24 90.07
C GLY A 434 -53.20 -6.78 88.96
N ASP A 435 -54.30 -7.44 89.34
CA ASP A 435 -55.26 -8.03 88.39
C ASP A 435 -56.05 -6.99 87.60
N TYR A 436 -56.06 -5.73 88.03
CA TYR A 436 -56.55 -4.59 87.23
C TYR A 436 -55.55 -4.23 86.13
N GLY A 437 -54.26 -4.34 86.42
CA GLY A 437 -53.21 -4.44 85.40
C GLY A 437 -53.33 -5.68 84.52
N THR A 438 -53.82 -6.81 85.02
CA THR A 438 -54.14 -7.98 84.19
C THR A 438 -55.34 -7.71 83.28
N MET A 439 -56.43 -7.12 83.76
CA MET A 439 -57.59 -6.73 82.93
C MET A 439 -57.22 -5.67 81.89
N VAL A 440 -56.37 -4.71 82.26
CA VAL A 440 -55.78 -3.73 81.33
C VAL A 440 -54.83 -4.42 80.35
N ARG A 441 -54.00 -5.38 80.78
CA ARG A 441 -53.13 -6.17 79.88
C ARG A 441 -53.93 -7.08 78.97
N ASP A 442 -55.04 -7.66 79.40
CA ASP A 442 -55.92 -8.50 78.60
C ASP A 442 -56.68 -7.65 77.57
N THR A 443 -57.13 -6.45 77.96
CA THR A 443 -57.69 -5.46 77.03
C THR A 443 -56.63 -4.97 76.04
N ASN A 444 -55.43 -4.64 76.52
CA ASN A 444 -54.26 -4.26 75.72
C ASN A 444 -53.74 -5.42 74.84
N ALA A 445 -53.94 -6.68 75.22
CA ALA A 445 -53.56 -7.88 74.47
C ALA A 445 -54.63 -8.26 73.45
N LEU A 446 -55.92 -8.07 73.77
CA LEU A 446 -57.02 -8.17 72.82
C LEU A 446 -56.84 -7.11 71.72
N VAL A 447 -56.79 -5.83 72.09
CA VAL A 447 -56.52 -4.72 71.17
C VAL A 447 -55.16 -4.88 70.50
N GLY A 448 -54.15 -5.34 71.24
CA GLY A 448 -52.82 -5.66 70.74
C GLY A 448 -52.81 -6.76 69.68
N SER A 449 -53.62 -7.82 69.83
CA SER A 449 -53.73 -8.90 68.84
C SER A 449 -54.41 -8.43 67.55
N HIS A 450 -55.40 -7.55 67.65
CA HIS A 450 -56.05 -6.95 66.48
C HIS A 450 -55.14 -5.95 65.78
N ILE A 451 -54.33 -5.18 66.53
CA ILE A 451 -53.35 -4.25 65.96
C ILE A 451 -52.14 -4.99 65.38
N ALA A 452 -51.67 -6.07 66.00
CA ALA A 452 -50.60 -6.91 65.46
C ALA A 452 -50.95 -7.40 64.05
N VAL A 453 -52.18 -7.90 63.85
CA VAL A 453 -52.69 -8.27 62.52
C VAL A 453 -52.70 -7.08 61.56
N LYS A 454 -53.21 -5.91 61.97
CA LYS A 454 -53.23 -4.69 61.12
C LYS A 454 -51.81 -4.22 60.74
N MET A 455 -50.87 -4.24 61.67
CA MET A 455 -49.48 -3.84 61.44
C MET A 455 -48.73 -4.85 60.56
N GLN A 456 -48.98 -6.15 60.73
CA GLN A 456 -48.45 -7.20 59.86
C GLN A 456 -48.99 -7.04 58.42
N LEU A 457 -50.28 -6.72 58.28
CA LEU A 457 -50.91 -6.42 56.99
C LEU A 457 -50.24 -5.21 56.31
N ALA A 458 -50.01 -4.13 57.07
CA ALA A 458 -49.30 -2.94 56.57
C ALA A 458 -47.83 -3.23 56.21
N GLN A 459 -47.13 -4.04 57.00
CA GLN A 459 -45.74 -4.42 56.74
C GLN A 459 -45.59 -5.27 55.46
N ILE A 460 -46.51 -6.21 55.23
CA ILE A 460 -46.53 -7.03 54.02
C ILE A 460 -46.94 -6.19 52.80
N MET A 461 -47.95 -5.33 52.91
CA MET A 461 -48.30 -4.39 51.83
C MET A 461 -47.13 -3.46 51.49
N SER A 462 -46.37 -2.99 52.49
CA SER A 462 -45.18 -2.17 52.26
C SER A 462 -44.06 -2.92 51.51
N ARG A 463 -43.97 -4.25 51.64
CA ARG A 463 -43.06 -5.08 50.84
C ARG A 463 -43.60 -5.30 49.42
N TYR A 464 -44.88 -5.63 49.29
CA TYR A 464 -45.52 -5.81 47.98
C TYR A 464 -45.45 -4.53 47.13
N ALA A 465 -45.62 -3.36 47.75
CA ALA A 465 -45.54 -2.05 47.09
C ALA A 465 -44.14 -1.70 46.53
N ILE A 466 -43.08 -2.31 47.06
CA ILE A 466 -41.71 -2.21 46.52
C ILE A 466 -41.31 -3.42 45.66
N GLY A 467 -42.26 -4.30 45.33
CA GLY A 467 -42.04 -5.49 44.49
C GLY A 467 -41.56 -6.74 45.23
N ASP A 468 -41.33 -6.69 46.54
CA ASP A 468 -40.95 -7.87 47.33
C ASP A 468 -42.18 -8.71 47.70
N LEU A 469 -42.55 -9.62 46.80
CA LEU A 469 -43.62 -10.60 46.99
C LEU A 469 -43.14 -11.88 47.72
N SER A 470 -41.95 -11.90 48.32
CA SER A 470 -41.42 -13.14 48.92
C SER A 470 -42.19 -13.61 50.16
N GLN A 471 -42.76 -12.68 50.94
CA GLN A 471 -43.48 -13.02 52.17
C GLN A 471 -44.90 -13.50 51.88
N ASP A 472 -45.38 -14.46 52.68
CA ASP A 472 -46.78 -14.90 52.72
C ASP A 472 -47.45 -14.34 53.98
N MET A 473 -48.74 -13.99 53.88
CA MET A 473 -49.52 -13.63 55.05
C MET A 473 -49.86 -14.90 55.85
N GLN A 474 -49.70 -14.84 57.17
CA GLN A 474 -50.07 -15.96 58.04
C GLN A 474 -51.58 -16.24 57.93
N ARG A 475 -51.96 -17.53 57.88
CA ARG A 475 -53.37 -17.95 57.87
C ARG A 475 -54.03 -17.57 59.19
N LEU A 476 -54.99 -16.66 59.13
CA LEU A 476 -55.76 -16.22 60.29
C LEU A 476 -57.04 -17.06 60.45
N PRO A 477 -57.43 -17.46 61.67
CA PRO A 477 -58.63 -18.28 61.89
C PRO A 477 -59.92 -17.46 61.92
N GLY A 478 -61.05 -18.10 61.62
CA GLY A 478 -62.39 -17.51 61.67
C GLY A 478 -62.57 -16.35 60.69
N GLU A 479 -63.34 -15.35 61.08
CA GLU A 479 -63.65 -14.17 60.24
C GLU A 479 -62.41 -13.37 59.80
N LYS A 480 -61.28 -13.51 60.50
CA LYS A 480 -60.01 -12.87 60.12
C LYS A 480 -59.38 -13.47 58.85
N ALA A 481 -59.79 -14.66 58.41
CA ALA A 481 -59.25 -15.34 57.22
C ALA A 481 -59.36 -14.50 55.94
N VAL A 482 -60.44 -13.71 55.80
CA VAL A 482 -60.69 -12.82 54.64
C VAL A 482 -59.52 -11.88 54.36
N LEU A 483 -58.79 -11.45 55.38
CA LEU A 483 -57.60 -10.58 55.22
C LEU A 483 -56.43 -11.33 54.58
N THR A 484 -56.25 -12.61 54.91
CA THR A 484 -55.22 -13.47 54.30
C THR A 484 -55.58 -13.78 52.85
N ASP A 485 -56.83 -14.15 52.57
CA ASP A 485 -57.26 -14.52 51.21
C ASP A 485 -57.24 -13.31 50.24
N THR A 486 -57.57 -12.11 50.75
CA THR A 486 -57.38 -10.85 50.00
C THR A 486 -55.90 -10.59 49.69
N MET A 487 -55.01 -10.82 50.67
CA MET A 487 -53.56 -10.67 50.49
C MET A 487 -52.99 -11.64 49.46
N ASP A 488 -53.43 -12.90 49.46
CA ASP A 488 -53.03 -13.88 48.44
C ASP A 488 -53.47 -13.46 47.05
N THR A 489 -54.70 -12.95 46.92
CA THR A 489 -55.24 -12.48 45.63
C THR A 489 -54.40 -11.32 45.07
N VAL A 490 -54.02 -10.36 45.92
CA VAL A 490 -53.10 -9.26 45.55
C VAL A 490 -51.74 -9.82 45.15
N LYS A 491 -51.14 -10.72 45.95
CA LYS A 491 -49.85 -11.36 45.65
C LYS A 491 -49.88 -12.11 44.31
N ALA A 492 -50.91 -12.91 44.07
CA ALA A 492 -51.07 -13.71 42.86
C ALA A 492 -51.16 -12.83 41.61
N ASN A 493 -51.94 -11.75 41.66
CA ASN A 493 -52.08 -10.81 40.53
C ASN A 493 -50.77 -10.05 40.24
N LEU A 494 -50.09 -9.54 41.28
CA LEU A 494 -48.80 -8.86 41.13
C LEU A 494 -47.70 -9.82 40.63
N SER A 495 -47.67 -11.05 41.14
CA SER A 495 -46.73 -12.08 40.70
C SER A 495 -46.99 -12.53 39.26
N ALA A 496 -48.27 -12.63 38.86
CA ALA A 496 -48.66 -12.94 37.48
C ALA A 496 -48.18 -11.83 36.52
N MET A 497 -48.42 -10.57 36.86
CA MET A 497 -47.97 -9.43 36.04
C MET A 497 -46.45 -9.38 35.92
N ASN A 498 -45.72 -9.54 37.04
CA ASN A 498 -44.27 -9.58 37.02
C ASN A 498 -43.73 -10.74 36.16
N THR A 499 -44.41 -11.90 36.16
CA THR A 499 -44.05 -13.02 35.27
C THR A 499 -44.23 -12.66 33.80
N GLU A 500 -45.35 -12.00 33.44
CA GLU A 500 -45.65 -11.59 32.07
C GLU A 500 -44.65 -10.55 31.53
N ILE A 501 -44.31 -9.56 32.37
CA ILE A 501 -43.30 -8.54 32.05
C ILE A 501 -41.92 -9.18 31.85
N ASN A 502 -41.52 -10.11 32.73
CA ASN A 502 -40.24 -10.80 32.60
C ASN A 502 -40.18 -11.68 31.34
N LEU A 503 -41.28 -12.35 30.95
CA LEU A 503 -41.35 -13.13 29.71
C LEU A 503 -41.06 -12.25 28.49
N LEU A 504 -41.77 -11.13 28.35
CA LEU A 504 -41.61 -10.22 27.20
C LEU A 504 -40.27 -9.50 27.22
N ALA A 505 -39.79 -9.07 28.39
CA ALA A 505 -38.47 -8.45 28.52
C ALA A 505 -37.33 -9.40 28.17
N GLN A 506 -37.42 -10.68 28.55
CA GLN A 506 -36.42 -11.70 28.19
C GLN A 506 -36.48 -12.04 26.70
N ALA A 507 -37.68 -12.14 26.11
CA ALA A 507 -37.84 -12.35 24.67
C ALA A 507 -37.17 -11.21 23.87
N ALA A 508 -37.50 -9.95 24.20
CA ALA A 508 -36.88 -8.76 23.60
C ALA A 508 -35.35 -8.69 23.81
N ALA A 509 -34.86 -9.03 25.01
CA ALA A 509 -33.42 -9.06 25.30
C ALA A 509 -32.67 -10.16 24.51
N ASN A 510 -33.35 -11.25 24.18
CA ASN A 510 -32.84 -12.31 23.31
C ASN A 510 -33.04 -12.01 21.80
N GLY A 511 -33.65 -10.87 21.45
CA GLY A 511 -33.95 -10.47 20.08
C GLY A 511 -35.18 -11.13 19.46
N ASP A 512 -35.95 -11.92 20.22
CA ASP A 512 -37.22 -12.50 19.78
C ASP A 512 -38.35 -11.50 20.03
N PHE A 513 -38.68 -10.72 18.99
CA PHE A 513 -39.77 -9.77 19.03
C PHE A 513 -41.13 -10.38 18.64
N SER A 514 -41.23 -11.68 18.38
CA SER A 514 -42.47 -12.36 17.97
C SER A 514 -43.40 -12.74 19.14
N VAL A 515 -42.84 -12.86 20.36
CA VAL A 515 -43.57 -13.27 21.56
C VAL A 515 -44.63 -12.24 21.96
N ARG A 516 -45.81 -12.71 22.41
CA ARG A 516 -46.91 -11.90 22.92
C ARG A 516 -47.37 -12.44 24.27
N GLY A 517 -47.66 -11.54 25.22
CA GLY A 517 -48.17 -11.87 26.54
C GLY A 517 -49.69 -12.01 26.55
N ASP A 518 -50.21 -12.81 27.48
CA ASP A 518 -51.65 -13.08 27.61
C ASP A 518 -52.38 -11.94 28.33
N ALA A 519 -52.82 -10.96 27.55
CA ALA A 519 -53.62 -9.84 28.03
C ALA A 519 -55.02 -10.26 28.56
N GLN A 520 -55.58 -11.40 28.12
CA GLN A 520 -56.95 -11.80 28.51
C GLN A 520 -57.03 -12.28 29.96
N ARG A 521 -55.90 -12.76 30.51
CA ARG A 521 -55.74 -13.15 31.92
C ARG A 521 -55.91 -11.99 32.91
N PHE A 522 -55.75 -10.74 32.46
CA PHE A 522 -55.76 -9.55 33.30
C PHE A 522 -57.01 -8.70 33.08
N GLN A 523 -57.27 -7.78 34.02
CA GLN A 523 -58.40 -6.84 33.97
C GLN A 523 -57.91 -5.41 34.20
N TYR A 524 -58.67 -4.44 33.71
CA TYR A 524 -58.39 -3.00 33.85
C TYR A 524 -56.94 -2.64 33.47
N ASP A 525 -56.23 -1.84 34.26
CA ASP A 525 -54.90 -1.30 33.92
C ASP A 525 -53.84 -2.37 33.65
N PHE A 526 -53.90 -3.51 34.35
CA PHE A 526 -52.98 -4.63 34.11
C PHE A 526 -53.14 -5.23 32.71
N ARG A 527 -54.36 -5.27 32.18
CA ARG A 527 -54.60 -5.68 30.80
C ARG A 527 -54.06 -4.66 29.80
N ALA A 528 -54.36 -3.38 30.01
CA ALA A 528 -53.89 -2.30 29.16
C ALA A 528 -52.34 -2.25 29.09
N MET A 529 -51.65 -2.56 30.19
CA MET A 529 -50.20 -2.69 30.24
C MET A 529 -49.67 -3.80 29.31
N VAL A 530 -50.25 -5.00 29.36
CA VAL A 530 -49.83 -6.13 28.50
C VAL A 530 -50.18 -5.87 27.03
N GLU A 531 -51.34 -5.28 26.74
CA GLU A 531 -51.70 -4.85 25.37
C GLU A 531 -50.72 -3.80 24.82
N SER A 532 -50.27 -2.86 25.67
CA SER A 532 -49.25 -1.86 25.30
C SER A 532 -47.89 -2.49 25.04
N LEU A 533 -47.45 -3.43 25.89
CA LEU A 533 -46.21 -4.19 25.68
C LEU A 533 -46.27 -5.01 24.38
N ASN A 534 -47.38 -5.72 24.14
CA ASN A 534 -47.60 -6.47 22.89
C ASN A 534 -47.54 -5.57 21.64
N THR A 535 -48.05 -4.34 21.73
CA THR A 535 -48.00 -3.36 20.64
C THR A 535 -46.57 -2.88 20.37
N LEU A 536 -45.78 -2.63 21.42
CA LEU A 536 -44.35 -2.31 21.30
C LEU A 536 -43.57 -3.47 20.67
N MET A 537 -43.81 -4.70 21.13
CA MET A 537 -43.19 -5.91 20.57
C MET A 537 -43.51 -6.05 19.08
N ALA A 538 -44.78 -5.99 18.69
CA ALA A 538 -45.19 -6.11 17.29
C ALA A 538 -44.64 -5.00 16.38
N THR A 539 -44.48 -3.78 16.90
CA THR A 539 -43.89 -2.65 16.16
C THR A 539 -42.39 -2.87 15.93
N ALA A 540 -41.67 -3.38 16.94
CA ALA A 540 -40.25 -3.69 16.80
C ALA A 540 -40.02 -4.86 15.82
N ASP A 541 -40.83 -5.91 15.95
CA ASP A 541 -40.82 -7.14 15.13
C ASP A 541 -40.86 -6.84 13.62
N GLY A 542 -41.95 -6.21 13.16
CA GLY A 542 -42.14 -5.92 11.73
C GLY A 542 -41.13 -4.92 11.15
N ASN A 543 -40.65 -3.97 11.95
CA ASN A 543 -39.66 -3.00 11.51
C ASN A 543 -38.27 -3.63 11.34
N LEU A 544 -37.88 -4.53 12.26
CA LEU A 544 -36.63 -5.29 12.17
C LEU A 544 -36.69 -6.36 11.07
N GLU A 545 -37.84 -6.99 10.85
CA GLU A 545 -38.06 -7.91 9.72
C GLU A 545 -37.90 -7.19 8.37
N ALA A 546 -38.53 -6.02 8.20
CA ALA A 546 -38.42 -5.22 6.98
C ALA A 546 -36.98 -4.77 6.69
N LEU A 547 -36.21 -4.38 7.72
CA LEU A 547 -34.79 -4.07 7.57
C LEU A 547 -33.97 -5.34 7.21
N SER A 548 -34.26 -6.48 7.86
CA SER A 548 -33.61 -7.77 7.57
C SER A 548 -33.85 -8.21 6.12
N ALA A 549 -35.06 -7.99 5.59
CA ALA A 549 -35.39 -8.29 4.19
C ALA A 549 -34.53 -7.48 3.20
N VAL A 550 -34.34 -6.18 3.44
CA VAL A 550 -33.44 -5.34 2.61
C VAL A 550 -32.00 -5.82 2.70
N LEU A 551 -31.48 -6.09 3.90
CA LEU A 551 -30.11 -6.56 4.08
C LEU A 551 -29.87 -7.93 3.39
N ARG A 552 -30.85 -8.84 3.45
CA ARG A 552 -30.82 -10.12 2.70
C ARG A 552 -30.85 -9.90 1.19
N ALA A 553 -31.64 -8.94 0.70
CA ALA A 553 -31.66 -8.59 -0.72
C ALA A 553 -30.30 -8.07 -1.20
N ILE A 554 -29.69 -7.11 -0.48
CA ILE A 554 -28.34 -6.60 -0.77
C ILE A 554 -27.31 -7.74 -0.79
N ALA A 555 -27.34 -8.63 0.22
CA ALA A 555 -26.42 -9.77 0.30
C ALA A 555 -26.61 -10.80 -0.84
N ALA A 556 -27.82 -10.88 -1.41
CA ALA A 556 -28.13 -11.68 -2.59
C ALA A 556 -27.90 -10.94 -3.93
N GLY A 557 -27.34 -9.72 -3.89
CA GLY A 557 -27.11 -8.87 -5.06
C GLY A 557 -28.36 -8.12 -5.56
N ASP A 558 -29.52 -8.25 -4.92
CA ASP A 558 -30.72 -7.51 -5.31
C ASP A 558 -30.72 -6.08 -4.75
N LEU A 559 -30.35 -5.12 -5.60
CA LEU A 559 -30.38 -3.69 -5.31
C LEU A 559 -31.70 -3.02 -5.79
N THR A 560 -32.74 -3.81 -6.10
CA THR A 560 -34.08 -3.30 -6.46
C THR A 560 -35.03 -3.21 -5.27
N THR A 561 -34.85 -4.07 -4.26
CA THR A 561 -35.63 -4.09 -3.02
C THR A 561 -35.43 -2.80 -2.19
N ARG A 562 -36.49 -2.32 -1.53
CA ARG A 562 -36.50 -1.13 -0.67
C ARG A 562 -37.35 -1.39 0.57
N MET A 563 -37.00 -0.76 1.69
CA MET A 563 -37.84 -0.75 2.89
C MET A 563 -39.02 0.21 2.66
N GLN A 564 -40.24 -0.33 2.59
CA GLN A 564 -41.48 0.39 2.29
C GLN A 564 -42.43 0.34 3.49
N GLY A 565 -43.19 1.41 3.73
CA GLY A 565 -44.12 1.53 4.85
C GLY A 565 -44.01 2.85 5.62
N GLU A 566 -44.96 3.08 6.52
CA GLU A 566 -44.98 4.22 7.45
C GLU A 566 -44.24 3.88 8.75
N PHE A 567 -42.99 4.33 8.84
CA PHE A 567 -42.15 4.17 10.02
C PHE A 567 -42.01 5.50 10.75
N HIS A 568 -41.75 5.44 12.05
CA HIS A 568 -41.67 6.62 12.93
C HIS A 568 -40.36 6.62 13.74
N GLY A 569 -39.87 7.81 14.09
CA GLY A 569 -38.69 7.97 14.95
C GLY A 569 -37.43 7.29 14.40
N VAL A 570 -36.82 6.41 15.20
CA VAL A 570 -35.59 5.69 14.84
C VAL A 570 -35.80 4.78 13.62
N PHE A 571 -36.96 4.11 13.52
CA PHE A 571 -37.25 3.19 12.42
C PHE A 571 -37.43 3.92 11.07
N ALA A 572 -37.90 5.17 11.09
CA ALA A 572 -37.94 6.01 9.89
C ALA A 572 -36.54 6.30 9.36
N ARG A 573 -35.60 6.66 10.25
CA ARG A 573 -34.19 6.87 9.88
C ARG A 573 -33.55 5.59 9.37
N MET A 574 -33.77 4.44 10.03
CA MET A 574 -33.29 3.14 9.54
C MET A 574 -33.78 2.81 8.13
N ARG A 575 -35.06 3.10 7.81
CA ARG A 575 -35.59 2.97 6.43
C ARG A 575 -34.82 3.87 5.47
N ASP A 576 -34.66 5.14 5.82
CA ASP A 576 -34.08 6.15 4.94
C ASP A 576 -32.59 5.87 4.69
N ASP A 577 -31.83 5.52 5.73
CA ASP A 577 -30.42 5.13 5.67
C ASP A 577 -30.23 3.83 4.86
N ALA A 578 -31.07 2.81 5.07
CA ALA A 578 -31.05 1.58 4.29
C ALA A 578 -31.36 1.84 2.81
N ASN A 579 -32.42 2.59 2.50
CA ASN A 579 -32.80 2.92 1.13
C ASN A 579 -31.75 3.80 0.42
N ALA A 580 -31.10 4.72 1.14
CA ALA A 580 -29.99 5.52 0.64
C ALA A 580 -28.77 4.64 0.33
N THR A 581 -28.45 3.68 1.20
CA THR A 581 -27.36 2.70 0.98
C THR A 581 -27.60 1.86 -0.27
N VAL A 582 -28.82 1.32 -0.45
CA VAL A 582 -29.15 0.56 -1.67
C VAL A 582 -29.07 1.46 -2.91
N SER A 583 -29.54 2.71 -2.83
CA SER A 583 -29.47 3.65 -3.96
C SER A 583 -28.04 4.00 -4.34
N GLN A 584 -27.16 4.21 -3.37
CA GLN A 584 -25.75 4.54 -3.60
C GLN A 584 -25.00 3.35 -4.22
N LEU A 585 -25.24 2.13 -3.72
CA LEU A 585 -24.67 0.91 -4.31
C LEU A 585 -25.19 0.69 -5.74
N ALA A 586 -26.48 0.93 -5.99
CA ALA A 586 -27.07 0.79 -7.32
C ALA A 586 -26.48 1.77 -8.35
N ASP A 587 -26.22 3.03 -7.97
CA ASP A 587 -25.54 3.99 -8.87
C ASP A 587 -24.08 3.59 -9.12
N ILE A 588 -23.34 3.18 -8.08
CA ILE A 588 -21.94 2.74 -8.23
C ILE A 588 -21.86 1.55 -9.20
N VAL A 589 -22.66 0.50 -8.99
CA VAL A 589 -22.69 -0.67 -9.89
C VAL A 589 -23.14 -0.28 -11.30
N GLY A 590 -24.17 0.57 -11.43
CA GLY A 590 -24.66 1.04 -12.74
C GLY A 590 -23.71 2.00 -13.47
N ARG A 591 -22.78 2.64 -12.75
CA ARG A 591 -21.64 3.36 -13.33
C ARG A 591 -20.54 2.40 -13.77
N ILE A 592 -20.20 1.41 -12.95
CA ILE A 592 -19.20 0.39 -13.31
C ILE A 592 -19.63 -0.34 -14.58
N GLN A 593 -20.87 -0.83 -14.67
CA GLN A 593 -21.40 -1.49 -15.88
C GLN A 593 -21.20 -0.64 -17.14
N ARG A 594 -21.62 0.64 -17.13
CA ARG A 594 -21.45 1.56 -18.28
C ARG A 594 -19.98 1.86 -18.60
N SER A 595 -19.13 2.03 -17.59
CA SER A 595 -17.69 2.24 -17.79
C SER A 595 -17.04 1.00 -18.41
N THR A 596 -17.43 -0.20 -17.95
CA THR A 596 -16.97 -1.48 -18.49
C THR A 596 -17.39 -1.66 -19.95
N ASP A 597 -18.65 -1.33 -20.30
CA ASP A 597 -19.10 -1.34 -21.70
C ASP A 597 -18.28 -0.37 -22.56
N THR A 598 -18.01 0.84 -22.07
CA THR A 598 -17.18 1.83 -22.78
C THR A 598 -15.74 1.35 -22.98
N ILE A 599 -15.14 0.67 -22.00
CA ILE A 599 -13.80 0.07 -22.11
C ILE A 599 -13.80 -1.06 -23.14
N ASN A 600 -14.83 -1.90 -23.15
CA ASN A 600 -14.97 -3.01 -24.10
C ASN A 600 -15.06 -2.50 -25.54
N ASP A 601 -15.88 -1.48 -25.79
CA ASP A 601 -16.03 -0.85 -27.11
C ASP A 601 -14.70 -0.23 -27.57
N ALA A 602 -14.01 0.52 -26.69
CA ALA A 602 -12.71 1.12 -26.98
C ALA A 602 -11.60 0.06 -27.22
N ALA A 603 -11.59 -1.03 -26.46
CA ALA A 603 -10.64 -2.13 -26.67
C ALA A 603 -10.87 -2.82 -28.03
N SER A 604 -12.13 -3.00 -28.43
CA SER A 604 -12.49 -3.55 -29.75
C SER A 604 -12.08 -2.60 -30.89
N GLU A 605 -12.25 -1.28 -30.71
CA GLU A 605 -11.80 -0.28 -31.68
C GLU A 605 -10.27 -0.26 -31.82
N ILE A 606 -9.53 -0.34 -30.71
CA ILE A 606 -8.05 -0.47 -30.71
C ILE A 606 -7.61 -1.76 -31.40
N ALA A 607 -8.25 -2.89 -31.11
CA ALA A 607 -7.92 -4.17 -31.75
C ALA A 607 -8.12 -4.13 -33.27
N SER A 608 -9.21 -3.51 -33.74
CA SER A 608 -9.47 -3.28 -35.17
C SER A 608 -8.45 -2.33 -35.80
N GLY A 609 -8.11 -1.24 -35.11
CA GLY A 609 -7.09 -0.27 -35.57
C GLY A 609 -5.69 -0.87 -35.68
N ASN A 610 -5.30 -1.73 -34.73
CA ASN A 610 -4.04 -2.47 -34.81
C ASN A 610 -4.03 -3.49 -35.95
N GLN A 611 -5.18 -4.07 -36.32
CA GLN A 611 -5.28 -4.98 -37.46
C GLN A 611 -5.11 -4.25 -38.81
N ASP A 612 -5.63 -3.03 -38.97
CA ASP A 612 -5.31 -2.14 -40.11
C ASP A 612 -3.82 -1.79 -40.13
N LEU A 613 -3.24 -1.45 -38.97
CA LEU A 613 -1.83 -1.10 -38.85
C LEU A 613 -0.90 -2.30 -39.18
N SER A 614 -1.29 -3.53 -38.84
CA SER A 614 -0.59 -4.76 -39.26
C SER A 614 -0.53 -4.87 -40.78
N GLN A 615 -1.68 -4.79 -41.46
CA GLN A 615 -1.76 -4.89 -42.93
C GLN A 615 -0.94 -3.80 -43.61
N ARG A 616 -0.94 -2.58 -43.07
CA ARG A 616 -0.14 -1.47 -43.60
C ARG A 616 1.35 -1.62 -43.34
N THR A 617 1.74 -2.19 -42.20
CA THR A 617 3.14 -2.53 -41.88
C THR A 617 3.65 -3.66 -42.79
N GLU A 618 2.84 -4.69 -43.03
CA GLU A 618 3.14 -5.78 -43.99
C GLU A 618 3.29 -5.24 -45.42
N GLN A 619 2.36 -4.39 -45.88
CA GLN A 619 2.47 -3.74 -47.20
C GLN A 619 3.69 -2.80 -47.28
N GLN A 620 4.03 -2.10 -46.20
CA GLN A 620 5.23 -1.26 -46.14
C GLN A 620 6.52 -2.08 -46.24
N ALA A 621 6.59 -3.24 -45.58
CA ALA A 621 7.72 -4.16 -45.70
C ALA A 621 7.89 -4.64 -47.15
N ALA A 622 6.81 -5.08 -47.81
CA ALA A 622 6.85 -5.48 -49.22
C ALA A 622 7.32 -4.35 -50.16
N ASN A 623 6.85 -3.11 -49.93
CA ASN A 623 7.28 -1.94 -50.70
C ASN A 623 8.77 -1.60 -50.44
N LEU A 624 9.28 -1.83 -49.22
CA LEU A 624 10.69 -1.64 -48.88
C LEU A 624 11.58 -2.71 -49.53
N GLU A 625 11.14 -3.97 -49.61
CA GLU A 625 11.83 -5.03 -50.37
C GLU A 625 11.95 -4.67 -51.86
N GLU A 626 10.85 -4.24 -52.49
CA GLU A 626 10.86 -3.81 -53.91
C GLU A 626 11.76 -2.59 -54.14
N THR A 627 11.76 -1.64 -53.19
CA THR A 627 12.65 -0.46 -53.23
C THR A 627 14.11 -0.87 -53.06
N ALA A 628 14.43 -1.79 -52.16
CA ALA A 628 15.78 -2.30 -51.95
C ALA A 628 16.31 -3.02 -53.20
N ALA A 629 15.52 -3.90 -53.81
CA ALA A 629 15.88 -4.58 -55.06
C ALA A 629 16.11 -3.58 -56.21
N SER A 630 15.25 -2.57 -56.34
CA SER A 630 15.41 -1.48 -57.32
C SER A 630 16.69 -0.67 -57.08
N MET A 631 17.09 -0.48 -55.81
CA MET A 631 18.32 0.21 -55.43
C MET A 631 19.58 -0.61 -55.71
N GLU A 632 19.55 -1.94 -55.58
CA GLU A 632 20.63 -2.81 -56.03
C GLU A 632 20.82 -2.74 -57.56
N GLU A 633 19.73 -2.77 -58.33
CA GLU A 633 19.77 -2.63 -59.79
C GLU A 633 20.30 -1.25 -60.22
N LEU A 634 19.86 -0.18 -59.56
CA LEU A 634 20.38 1.18 -59.78
C LEU A 634 21.87 1.28 -59.43
N THR A 635 22.31 0.68 -58.32
CA THR A 635 23.73 0.63 -57.92
C THR A 635 24.57 -0.06 -58.98
N SER A 636 24.12 -1.22 -59.46
CA SER A 636 24.76 -1.97 -60.55
C SER A 636 24.86 -1.15 -61.84
N THR A 637 23.76 -0.49 -62.22
CA THR A 637 23.67 0.33 -63.44
C THR A 637 24.60 1.55 -63.38
N VAL A 638 24.61 2.28 -62.25
CA VAL A 638 25.50 3.45 -62.05
C VAL A 638 26.97 3.04 -62.03
N ARG A 639 27.30 1.88 -61.43
CA ARG A 639 28.66 1.32 -61.45
C ARG A 639 29.10 0.96 -62.86
N ASN A 640 28.25 0.28 -63.63
CA ASN A 640 28.51 -0.04 -65.04
C ASN A 640 28.68 1.24 -65.88
N ASN A 641 27.89 2.29 -65.64
CA ASN A 641 28.05 3.57 -66.33
C ASN A 641 29.41 4.23 -66.04
N ALA A 642 29.88 4.20 -64.79
CA ALA A 642 31.20 4.71 -64.42
C ALA A 642 32.33 3.93 -65.13
N ASP A 643 32.25 2.60 -65.17
CA ASP A 643 33.24 1.76 -65.84
C ASP A 643 33.17 1.87 -67.37
N HIS A 644 31.98 2.02 -67.96
CA HIS A 644 31.81 2.32 -69.37
C HIS A 644 32.38 3.70 -69.74
N ALA A 645 32.20 4.73 -68.92
CA ALA A 645 32.79 6.04 -69.13
C ALA A 645 34.33 5.97 -69.10
N ARG A 646 34.92 5.23 -68.14
CA ARG A 646 36.37 4.97 -68.10
C ARG A 646 36.88 4.24 -69.35
N HIS A 647 36.15 3.22 -69.80
CA HIS A 647 36.55 2.41 -70.96
C HIS A 647 36.42 3.21 -72.27
N ALA A 648 35.35 4.00 -72.41
CA ALA A 648 35.18 4.95 -73.51
C ALA A 648 36.30 6.00 -73.51
N ASN A 649 36.67 6.55 -72.35
CA ASN A 649 37.78 7.50 -72.22
C ASN A 649 39.10 6.91 -72.74
N GLN A 650 39.41 5.65 -72.43
CA GLN A 650 40.60 4.96 -72.96
C GLN A 650 40.57 4.80 -74.49
N LEU A 651 39.42 4.44 -75.06
CA LEU A 651 39.25 4.34 -76.53
C LEU A 651 39.40 5.70 -77.21
N VAL A 652 38.84 6.76 -76.61
CA VAL A 652 38.90 8.15 -77.08
C VAL A 652 40.34 8.67 -77.05
N LEU A 653 41.11 8.40 -75.98
CA LEU A 653 42.55 8.70 -75.91
C LEU A 653 43.35 7.96 -77.00
N GLY A 654 43.01 6.70 -77.27
CA GLY A 654 43.60 5.94 -78.39
C GLY A 654 43.31 6.57 -79.75
N ALA A 655 42.06 7.00 -79.97
CA ALA A 655 41.66 7.71 -81.20
C ALA A 655 42.36 9.07 -81.35
N ALA A 656 42.56 9.82 -80.25
CA ALA A 656 43.32 11.07 -80.25
C ALA A 656 44.76 10.86 -80.71
N GLN A 657 45.42 9.80 -80.21
CA GLN A 657 46.78 9.45 -80.60
C GLN A 657 46.89 9.12 -82.10
N VAL A 658 45.95 8.34 -82.63
CA VAL A 658 45.90 7.99 -84.07
C VAL A 658 45.63 9.22 -84.94
N ALA A 659 44.71 10.11 -84.53
CA ALA A 659 44.43 11.35 -85.25
C ALA A 659 45.64 12.31 -85.23
N SER A 660 46.35 12.39 -84.11
CA SER A 660 47.60 13.17 -83.98
C SER A 660 48.70 12.64 -84.93
N GLN A 661 48.92 11.32 -84.96
CA GLN A 661 49.85 10.69 -85.92
C GLN A 661 49.41 10.89 -87.37
N GLY A 662 48.10 10.84 -87.65
CA GLY A 662 47.55 11.18 -88.96
C GLY A 662 47.88 12.61 -89.38
N GLY A 663 47.73 13.59 -88.48
CA GLY A 663 48.13 14.97 -88.70
C GLY A 663 49.64 15.14 -88.98
N GLU A 664 50.48 14.39 -88.26
CA GLU A 664 51.94 14.40 -88.49
C GLU A 664 52.31 13.84 -89.88
N VAL A 665 51.72 12.72 -90.28
CA VAL A 665 51.91 12.14 -91.63
C VAL A 665 51.43 13.10 -92.72
N VAL A 666 50.26 13.74 -92.53
CA VAL A 666 49.72 14.74 -93.46
C VAL A 666 50.68 15.94 -93.58
N SER A 667 51.26 16.41 -92.47
CA SER A 667 52.27 17.47 -92.46
C SER A 667 53.53 17.09 -93.27
N GLN A 668 54.00 15.85 -93.16
CA GLN A 668 55.11 15.33 -93.99
C GLN A 668 54.74 15.30 -95.49
N VAL A 669 53.49 14.98 -95.84
CA VAL A 669 53.00 15.03 -97.23
C VAL A 669 52.94 16.47 -97.76
N VAL A 670 52.48 17.45 -96.97
CA VAL A 670 52.53 18.89 -97.34
C VAL A 670 53.98 19.31 -97.63
N GLY A 671 54.92 18.98 -96.74
CA GLY A 671 56.34 19.28 -96.95
C GLY A 671 56.90 18.66 -98.24
N THR A 672 56.50 17.43 -98.55
CA THR A 672 56.88 16.72 -99.78
C THR A 672 56.26 17.38 -101.02
N MET A 673 54.98 17.77 -100.98
CA MET A 673 54.30 18.44 -102.09
C MET A 673 54.90 19.83 -102.37
N ALA A 674 55.24 20.61 -101.35
CA ALA A 674 55.97 21.86 -101.50
C ALA A 674 57.35 21.65 -102.16
N GLY A 675 58.05 20.56 -101.81
CA GLY A 675 59.30 20.16 -102.46
C GLY A 675 59.12 19.81 -103.94
N ILE A 676 58.08 19.04 -104.28
CA ILE A 676 57.73 18.71 -105.67
C ILE A 676 57.37 19.98 -106.46
N GLN A 677 56.58 20.88 -105.88
CA GLN A 677 56.19 22.14 -106.51
C GLN A 677 57.41 23.01 -106.85
N ALA A 678 58.36 23.13 -105.91
CA ALA A 678 59.62 23.85 -106.13
C ALA A 678 60.47 23.19 -107.23
N ALA A 679 60.54 21.85 -107.26
CA ALA A 679 61.25 21.12 -108.30
C ALA A 679 60.62 21.30 -109.69
N SER A 680 59.29 21.16 -109.81
CA SER A 680 58.55 21.36 -111.07
C SER A 680 58.69 22.79 -111.59
N LYS A 681 58.62 23.81 -110.73
CA LYS A 681 58.86 25.20 -111.11
C LYS A 681 60.27 25.42 -111.65
N LYS A 682 61.28 24.83 -111.00
CA LYS A 682 62.67 24.86 -111.47
C LYS A 682 62.86 24.16 -112.82
N ILE A 683 62.08 23.12 -113.11
CA ILE A 683 62.05 22.47 -114.44
C ILE A 683 61.43 23.42 -115.47
N ALA A 684 60.32 24.12 -115.15
CA ALA A 684 59.70 25.10 -116.06
C ALA A 684 60.67 26.24 -116.45
N ASP A 685 61.49 26.69 -115.50
CA ASP A 685 62.56 27.68 -115.74
C ASP A 685 63.63 27.12 -116.70
N ILE A 686 64.11 25.89 -116.47
CA ILE A 686 65.09 25.21 -117.35
C ILE A 686 64.53 25.02 -118.77
N ILE A 687 63.28 24.60 -118.91
CA ILE A 687 62.62 24.42 -120.21
C ILE A 687 62.46 25.77 -120.93
N SER A 688 62.20 26.85 -120.21
CA SER A 688 62.16 28.21 -120.78
C SER A 688 63.55 28.66 -121.29
N VAL A 689 64.64 28.25 -120.63
CA VAL A 689 66.01 28.45 -121.14
C VAL A 689 66.26 27.61 -122.40
N ILE A 690 65.78 26.35 -122.43
CA ILE A 690 65.93 25.46 -123.61
C ILE A 690 65.15 26.00 -124.83
N ASP A 691 63.94 26.52 -124.65
CA ASP A 691 63.18 27.21 -125.70
C ASP A 691 63.93 28.46 -126.20
N GLY A 692 64.52 29.23 -125.27
CA GLY A 692 65.41 30.35 -125.60
C GLY A 692 66.64 29.94 -126.44
N ILE A 693 67.29 28.82 -126.09
CA ILE A 693 68.41 28.25 -126.86
C ILE A 693 67.95 27.76 -128.23
N ALA A 694 66.79 27.10 -128.32
CA ALA A 694 66.19 26.66 -129.58
C ALA A 694 65.86 27.85 -130.49
N PHE A 695 65.31 28.94 -129.94
CA PHE A 695 65.08 30.18 -130.68
C PHE A 695 66.39 30.81 -131.18
N GLN A 696 67.41 30.93 -130.33
CA GLN A 696 68.73 31.43 -130.73
C GLN A 696 69.36 30.57 -131.83
N THR A 697 69.25 29.23 -131.72
CA THR A 697 69.77 28.27 -132.71
C THR A 697 69.03 28.39 -134.04
N ASN A 698 67.71 28.62 -134.03
CA ASN A 698 66.89 28.87 -135.22
C ASN A 698 67.27 30.18 -135.93
N ILE A 699 67.66 31.23 -135.20
CA ILE A 699 68.18 32.48 -135.76
C ILE A 699 69.61 32.31 -136.30
N LEU A 700 70.49 31.62 -135.57
CA LEU A 700 71.85 31.29 -136.04
C LEU A 700 71.81 30.45 -137.32
N ALA A 701 70.94 29.45 -137.39
CA ALA A 701 70.72 28.62 -138.56
C ALA A 701 70.13 29.39 -139.74
N LEU A 702 69.25 30.38 -139.49
CA LEU A 702 68.77 31.29 -140.53
C LEU A 702 69.92 32.13 -141.10
N ASN A 703 70.74 32.73 -140.23
CA ASN A 703 71.89 33.54 -140.65
C ASN A 703 72.90 32.70 -141.44
N ALA A 704 73.17 31.47 -141.01
CA ALA A 704 74.02 30.52 -141.74
C ALA A 704 73.43 30.12 -143.10
N ALA A 705 72.12 29.90 -143.20
CA ALA A 705 71.45 29.59 -144.47
C ALA A 705 71.48 30.78 -145.45
N VAL A 706 71.34 32.01 -144.94
CA VAL A 706 71.46 33.24 -145.74
C VAL A 706 72.89 33.42 -146.25
N GLU A 707 73.91 33.25 -145.41
CA GLU A 707 75.31 33.41 -145.84
C GLU A 707 75.75 32.25 -146.75
N ALA A 708 75.22 31.04 -146.57
CA ALA A 708 75.41 29.93 -147.50
C ALA A 708 74.76 30.19 -148.88
N ALA A 709 73.56 30.80 -148.93
CA ALA A 709 72.95 31.24 -150.18
C ALA A 709 73.76 32.36 -150.86
N ARG A 710 74.41 33.22 -150.07
CA ARG A 710 75.30 34.30 -150.54
C ARG A 710 76.59 33.78 -151.17
N ALA A 711 77.06 32.59 -150.78
CA ALA A 711 78.24 31.93 -151.32
C ALA A 711 78.02 31.16 -152.64
N GLY A 712 76.79 31.14 -153.18
CA GLY A 712 76.45 30.49 -154.46
C GLY A 712 76.66 28.96 -154.44
N GLU A 713 77.13 28.39 -155.55
CA GLU A 713 77.28 26.93 -155.69
C GLU A 713 78.19 26.30 -154.61
N GLN A 714 79.20 27.03 -154.11
CA GLN A 714 80.09 26.54 -153.04
C GLN A 714 79.39 26.43 -151.68
N GLY A 715 78.27 27.13 -151.49
CA GLY A 715 77.50 27.14 -150.25
C GLY A 715 76.45 26.03 -150.13
N ARG A 716 76.15 25.26 -151.20
CA ARG A 716 75.01 24.31 -151.22
C ARG A 716 75.02 23.29 -150.10
N GLY A 717 76.20 22.73 -149.75
CA GLY A 717 76.33 21.80 -148.63
C GLY A 717 76.03 22.45 -147.27
N PHE A 718 76.54 23.66 -147.05
CA PHE A 718 76.27 24.42 -145.82
C PHE A 718 74.81 24.87 -145.72
N ALA A 719 74.16 25.22 -146.84
CA ALA A 719 72.75 25.59 -146.86
C ALA A 719 71.83 24.44 -146.44
N VAL A 720 72.13 23.20 -146.87
CA VAL A 720 71.40 22.00 -146.44
C VAL A 720 71.58 21.76 -144.94
N VAL A 721 72.83 21.80 -144.43
CA VAL A 721 73.10 21.64 -142.99
C VAL A 721 72.42 22.74 -142.16
N ALA A 722 72.46 24.00 -142.62
CA ALA A 722 71.79 25.11 -141.95
C ALA A 722 70.25 24.94 -141.94
N SER A 723 69.65 24.43 -143.03
CA SER A 723 68.22 24.10 -143.07
C SER A 723 67.86 22.95 -142.12
N GLU A 724 68.70 21.93 -142.00
CA GLU A 724 68.49 20.81 -141.09
C GLU A 724 68.63 21.25 -139.63
N VAL A 725 69.64 22.05 -139.29
CA VAL A 725 69.81 22.64 -137.95
C VAL A 725 68.64 23.57 -137.61
N ARG A 726 68.13 24.35 -138.58
CA ARG A 726 66.93 25.17 -138.41
C ARG A 726 65.69 24.31 -138.11
N THR A 727 65.48 23.25 -138.87
CA THR A 727 64.37 22.31 -138.67
C THR A 727 64.47 21.60 -137.32
N LEU A 728 65.67 21.19 -136.91
CA LEU A 728 65.94 20.63 -135.60
C LEU A 728 65.66 21.64 -134.48
N ALA A 729 66.08 22.90 -134.63
CA ALA A 729 65.81 23.96 -133.68
C ALA A 729 64.31 24.26 -133.54
N GLN A 730 63.56 24.28 -134.65
CA GLN A 730 62.10 24.42 -134.63
C GLN A 730 61.41 23.23 -133.95
N ARG A 731 61.90 21.99 -134.18
CA ARG A 731 61.41 20.79 -133.48
C ARG A 731 61.72 20.83 -131.98
N SER A 732 62.92 21.29 -131.59
CA SER A 732 63.30 21.47 -130.19
C SER A 732 62.47 22.53 -129.48
N ALA A 733 62.16 23.66 -130.14
CA ALA A 733 61.25 24.67 -129.59
C ALA A 733 59.81 24.13 -129.44
N GLY A 734 59.32 23.36 -130.42
CA GLY A 734 58.03 22.67 -130.32
C GLY A 734 57.97 21.72 -129.12
N ALA A 735 58.96 20.83 -128.99
CA ALA A 735 59.06 19.90 -127.87
C ALA A 735 59.24 20.61 -126.52
N ALA A 736 60.04 21.67 -126.45
CA ALA A 736 60.20 22.48 -125.24
C ALA A 736 58.87 23.12 -124.82
N LYS A 737 58.07 23.61 -125.79
CA LYS A 737 56.75 24.19 -125.52
C LYS A 737 55.73 23.16 -125.04
N GLU A 738 55.74 21.95 -125.60
CA GLU A 738 54.92 20.83 -125.13
C GLU A 738 55.31 20.40 -123.70
N ILE A 739 56.61 20.25 -123.42
CA ILE A 739 57.10 19.92 -122.08
C ILE A 739 56.74 21.05 -121.09
N LYS A 740 56.88 22.31 -121.49
CA LYS A 740 56.49 23.46 -120.64
C LYS A 740 55.03 23.38 -120.24
N GLN A 741 54.13 23.12 -121.20
CA GLN A 741 52.71 22.96 -120.91
C GLN A 741 52.44 21.79 -119.94
N LEU A 742 53.08 20.64 -120.14
CA LEU A 742 52.96 19.49 -119.22
C LEU A 742 53.48 19.79 -117.80
N ILE A 743 54.54 20.60 -117.68
CA ILE A 743 55.08 21.03 -116.39
C ILE A 743 54.19 22.09 -115.73
N ASP A 744 53.66 23.05 -116.48
CA ASP A 744 52.70 24.04 -115.97
C ASP A 744 51.41 23.36 -115.46
N ASP A 745 50.87 22.40 -116.21
CA ASP A 745 49.75 21.53 -115.78
C ASP A 745 50.12 20.73 -114.51
N SER A 746 51.36 20.25 -114.41
CA SER A 746 51.84 19.51 -113.23
C SER A 746 51.99 20.42 -112.01
N VAL A 747 52.46 21.66 -112.17
CA VAL A 747 52.53 22.66 -111.10
C VAL A 747 51.12 23.00 -110.60
N GLN A 748 50.14 23.18 -111.48
CA GLN A 748 48.74 23.41 -111.07
C GLN A 748 48.14 22.21 -110.32
N ARG A 749 48.41 20.98 -110.77
CA ARG A 749 47.95 19.76 -110.07
C ARG A 749 48.58 19.60 -108.70
N VAL A 750 49.87 19.92 -108.54
CA VAL A 750 50.56 19.87 -107.25
C VAL A 750 50.08 20.98 -106.31
N GLU A 751 49.84 22.19 -106.80
CA GLU A 751 49.24 23.28 -106.02
C GLU A 751 47.84 22.88 -105.49
N HIS A 752 46.97 22.36 -106.34
CA HIS A 752 45.64 21.88 -105.93
C HIS A 752 45.74 20.69 -104.95
N GLY A 753 46.70 19.78 -105.15
CA GLY A 753 47.00 18.71 -104.19
C GLY A 753 47.46 19.24 -102.83
N ASN A 754 48.32 20.27 -102.82
CA ASN A 754 48.82 20.90 -101.60
C ASN A 754 47.69 21.57 -100.80
N GLN A 755 46.74 22.21 -101.48
CA GLN A 755 45.53 22.79 -100.86
C GLN A 755 44.63 21.72 -100.22
N LEU A 756 44.39 20.60 -100.92
CA LEU A 756 43.58 19.48 -100.40
C LEU A 756 44.25 18.79 -99.19
N VAL A 757 45.57 18.58 -99.24
CA VAL A 757 46.32 17.98 -98.11
C VAL A 757 46.38 18.95 -96.93
N GLY A 758 46.51 20.26 -97.17
CA GLY A 758 46.40 21.30 -96.13
C GLY A 758 45.02 21.31 -95.44
N GLN A 759 43.93 21.21 -96.21
CA GLN A 759 42.58 21.03 -95.65
C GLN A 759 42.46 19.75 -94.83
N ALA A 760 42.98 18.62 -95.31
CA ALA A 760 42.98 17.38 -94.55
C ALA A 760 43.73 17.51 -93.22
N GLY A 761 44.84 18.26 -93.17
CA GLY A 761 45.58 18.57 -91.94
C GLY A 761 44.74 19.39 -90.95
N GLN A 762 44.05 20.43 -91.44
CA GLN A 762 43.12 21.23 -90.64
C GLN A 762 42.01 20.35 -90.03
N THR A 763 41.41 19.46 -90.83
CA THR A 763 40.38 18.53 -90.36
C THR A 763 40.91 17.54 -89.30
N MET A 764 42.16 17.07 -89.42
CA MET A 764 42.77 16.24 -88.36
C MET A 764 42.92 17.03 -87.04
N GLN A 765 43.27 18.31 -87.11
CA GLN A 765 43.34 19.18 -85.93
C GLN A 765 41.97 19.37 -85.27
N GLU A 766 40.90 19.53 -86.07
CA GLU A 766 39.51 19.62 -85.60
C GLU A 766 39.00 18.30 -85.00
N ILE A 767 39.42 17.15 -85.54
CA ILE A 767 39.16 15.83 -84.95
C ILE A 767 39.82 15.73 -83.58
N VAL A 768 41.11 16.04 -83.44
CA VAL A 768 41.82 16.01 -82.14
C VAL A 768 41.12 16.92 -81.11
N SER A 769 40.74 18.14 -81.49
CA SER A 769 39.97 19.04 -80.60
C SER A 769 38.60 18.49 -80.22
N SER A 770 37.92 17.80 -81.14
CA SER A 770 36.61 17.19 -80.87
C SER A 770 36.72 15.97 -79.96
N VAL A 771 37.74 15.14 -80.17
CA VAL A 771 38.04 13.96 -79.34
C VAL A 771 38.40 14.41 -77.91
N GLN A 772 39.16 15.50 -77.75
CA GLN A 772 39.46 16.09 -76.43
C GLN A 772 38.17 16.47 -75.66
N ARG A 773 37.19 17.10 -76.33
CA ARG A 773 35.89 17.39 -75.69
C ARG A 773 35.13 16.14 -75.25
N VAL A 774 35.27 15.02 -75.96
CA VAL A 774 34.67 13.74 -75.55
C VAL A 774 35.38 13.17 -74.32
N THR A 775 36.72 13.27 -74.23
CA THR A 775 37.52 12.94 -73.03
C THR A 775 36.98 13.69 -71.81
N ASP A 776 36.77 15.00 -71.94
CA ASP A 776 36.29 15.86 -70.85
C ASP A 776 34.88 15.42 -70.37
N ILE A 777 33.94 15.18 -71.32
CA ILE A 777 32.58 14.69 -71.02
C ILE A 777 32.62 13.30 -70.35
N MET A 778 33.50 12.38 -70.78
CA MET A 778 33.65 11.07 -70.12
C MET A 778 34.19 11.21 -68.69
N GLY A 779 35.05 12.20 -68.45
CA GLY A 779 35.50 12.58 -67.11
C GLY A 779 34.35 13.06 -66.21
N GLU A 780 33.52 13.98 -66.73
CA GLU A 780 32.33 14.49 -66.04
C GLU A 780 31.31 13.38 -65.73
N ILE A 781 31.04 12.48 -66.69
CA ILE A 781 30.14 11.32 -66.48
C ILE A 781 30.71 10.39 -65.40
N SER A 782 32.00 10.05 -65.46
CA SER A 782 32.61 9.18 -64.43
C SER A 782 32.57 9.81 -63.04
N ALA A 783 32.72 11.14 -62.91
CA ALA A 783 32.60 11.84 -61.64
C ALA A 783 31.15 11.88 -61.14
N ALA A 784 30.19 12.20 -62.02
CA ALA A 784 28.77 12.24 -61.71
C ALA A 784 28.24 10.86 -61.28
N SER A 785 28.62 9.78 -61.97
CA SER A 785 28.26 8.41 -61.58
C SER A 785 28.90 7.99 -60.24
N GLN A 786 30.13 8.42 -59.94
CA GLN A 786 30.75 8.17 -58.64
C GLN A 786 29.98 8.87 -57.51
N GLN A 787 29.52 10.11 -57.73
CA GLN A 787 28.70 10.86 -56.78
C GLN A 787 27.28 10.27 -56.63
N GLN A 788 26.67 9.81 -57.73
CA GLN A 788 25.40 9.07 -57.69
C GLN A 788 25.51 7.79 -56.87
N SER A 789 26.60 7.03 -57.03
CA SER A 789 26.85 5.81 -56.24
C SER A 789 26.86 6.10 -54.73
N GLN A 790 27.49 7.19 -54.30
CA GLN A 790 27.51 7.60 -52.89
C GLN A 790 26.12 8.03 -52.39
N GLY A 791 25.36 8.77 -53.21
CA GLY A 791 23.98 9.14 -52.88
C GLY A 791 23.05 7.93 -52.76
N ILE A 792 23.20 6.95 -53.65
CA ILE A 792 22.45 5.68 -53.63
C ILE A 792 22.80 4.87 -52.37
N GLU A 793 24.07 4.80 -51.98
CA GLU A 793 24.53 4.13 -50.76
C GLU A 793 23.92 4.78 -49.49
N GLN A 794 23.81 6.10 -49.44
CA GLN A 794 23.16 6.83 -48.34
C GLN A 794 21.63 6.62 -48.31
N VAL A 795 20.97 6.54 -49.46
CA VAL A 795 19.54 6.16 -49.52
C VAL A 795 19.36 4.70 -49.09
N GLY A 796 20.28 3.80 -49.44
CA GLY A 796 20.31 2.42 -48.96
C GLY A 796 20.34 2.32 -47.43
N GLN A 797 21.23 3.08 -46.77
CA GLN A 797 21.25 3.17 -45.30
C GLN A 797 19.92 3.67 -44.71
N THR A 798 19.26 4.61 -45.41
CA THR A 798 17.94 5.13 -45.00
C THR A 798 16.86 4.05 -45.12
N ILE A 799 16.89 3.23 -46.18
CA ILE A 799 15.99 2.08 -46.36
C ILE A 799 16.19 1.05 -45.24
N THR A 800 17.43 0.75 -44.85
CA THR A 800 17.71 -0.14 -43.70
C THR A 800 17.12 0.41 -42.38
N GLN A 801 17.19 1.73 -42.16
CA GLN A 801 16.55 2.35 -40.99
C GLN A 801 15.02 2.28 -41.06
N MET A 802 14.43 2.43 -42.25
CA MET A 802 12.98 2.28 -42.46
C MET A 802 12.51 0.84 -42.27
N ASP A 803 13.30 -0.15 -42.69
CA ASP A 803 13.04 -1.57 -42.42
C ASP A 803 13.07 -1.87 -40.91
N GLN A 804 14.12 -1.43 -40.21
CA GLN A 804 14.20 -1.57 -38.74
C GLN A 804 13.00 -0.94 -38.02
N ALA A 805 12.57 0.25 -38.43
CA ALA A 805 11.37 0.89 -37.90
C ALA A 805 10.08 0.14 -38.27
N THR A 806 10.01 -0.50 -39.45
CA THR A 806 8.86 -1.30 -39.90
C THR A 806 8.76 -2.60 -39.09
N GLN A 807 9.87 -3.28 -38.81
CA GLN A 807 9.93 -4.44 -37.92
C GLN A 807 9.55 -4.05 -36.48
N GLN A 808 10.00 -2.89 -36.00
CA GLN A 808 9.65 -2.38 -34.67
C GLN A 808 8.16 -2.04 -34.58
N ASN A 809 7.56 -1.48 -35.63
CA ASN A 809 6.11 -1.27 -35.72
C ASN A 809 5.34 -2.60 -35.70
N ALA A 810 5.83 -3.66 -36.36
CA ALA A 810 5.20 -4.97 -36.31
C ALA A 810 5.16 -5.55 -34.87
N ALA A 811 6.29 -5.46 -34.14
CA ALA A 811 6.35 -5.87 -32.74
C ALA A 811 5.41 -5.04 -31.85
N LEU A 812 5.35 -3.72 -32.03
CA LEU A 812 4.43 -2.84 -31.32
C LEU A 812 2.95 -3.15 -31.63
N VAL A 813 2.63 -3.56 -32.86
CA VAL A 813 1.28 -4.01 -33.24
C VAL A 813 0.90 -5.32 -32.53
N GLU A 814 1.82 -6.28 -32.40
CA GLU A 814 1.58 -7.51 -31.63
C GLU A 814 1.34 -7.19 -30.14
N GLU A 815 2.21 -6.38 -29.52
CA GLU A 815 2.07 -5.96 -28.12
C GLU A 815 0.75 -5.20 -27.87
N ALA A 816 0.42 -4.22 -28.73
CA ALA A 816 -0.80 -3.44 -28.60
C ALA A 816 -2.06 -4.30 -28.83
N THR A 817 -2.00 -5.30 -29.71
CA THR A 817 -3.10 -6.26 -29.92
C THR A 817 -3.28 -7.19 -28.72
N ALA A 818 -2.18 -7.65 -28.10
CA ALA A 818 -2.23 -8.42 -26.87
C ALA A 818 -2.82 -7.58 -25.71
N ALA A 819 -2.40 -6.32 -25.57
CA ALA A 819 -2.95 -5.39 -24.58
C ALA A 819 -4.44 -5.10 -24.80
N ALA A 820 -4.88 -4.90 -26.05
CA ALA A 820 -6.30 -4.71 -26.38
C ALA A 820 -7.16 -5.92 -25.99
N ARG A 821 -6.73 -7.14 -26.30
CA ARG A 821 -7.41 -8.37 -25.88
C ARG A 821 -7.42 -8.55 -24.36
N ALA A 822 -6.34 -8.21 -23.67
CA ALA A 822 -6.29 -8.25 -22.21
C ALA A 822 -7.26 -7.23 -21.57
N MET A 823 -7.43 -6.05 -22.16
CA MET A 823 -8.43 -5.07 -21.73
C MET A 823 -9.87 -5.56 -21.99
N GLU A 824 -10.12 -6.20 -23.14
CA GLU A 824 -11.42 -6.82 -23.45
C GLU A 824 -11.76 -7.94 -22.46
N GLU A 825 -10.79 -8.81 -22.12
CA GLU A 825 -10.97 -9.86 -21.12
C GLU A 825 -11.22 -9.28 -19.71
N GLN A 826 -10.44 -8.28 -19.27
CA GLN A 826 -10.63 -7.62 -17.98
C GLN A 826 -11.98 -6.89 -17.91
N ALA A 827 -12.41 -6.24 -19.00
CA ALA A 827 -13.73 -5.65 -19.08
C ALA A 827 -14.82 -6.72 -18.95
N GLN A 828 -14.71 -7.84 -19.67
CA GLN A 828 -15.68 -8.93 -19.55
C GLN A 828 -15.71 -9.54 -18.15
N GLN A 829 -14.56 -9.77 -17.51
CA GLN A 829 -14.47 -10.25 -16.12
C GLN A 829 -15.13 -9.26 -15.13
N LEU A 830 -14.93 -7.95 -15.30
CA LEU A 830 -15.59 -6.92 -14.51
C LEU A 830 -17.11 -6.91 -14.74
N ARG A 831 -17.56 -7.02 -16.00
CA ARG A 831 -18.97 -7.09 -16.40
C ARG A 831 -19.65 -8.29 -15.73
N ASP A 832 -19.00 -9.45 -15.76
CA ASP A 832 -19.49 -10.69 -15.14
C ASP A 832 -19.52 -10.57 -13.60
N ALA A 833 -18.49 -10.01 -12.98
CA ALA A 833 -18.45 -9.78 -11.54
C ALA A 833 -19.58 -8.85 -11.05
N VAL A 834 -19.93 -7.80 -11.81
CA VAL A 834 -21.04 -6.91 -11.47
C VAL A 834 -22.41 -7.40 -11.96
N SER A 835 -22.48 -8.41 -12.83
CA SER A 835 -23.74 -8.98 -13.35
C SER A 835 -24.59 -9.66 -12.26
N VAL A 836 -23.95 -10.09 -11.17
CA VAL A 836 -24.61 -10.64 -9.97
C VAL A 836 -25.56 -9.62 -9.34
N PHE A 837 -25.25 -8.33 -9.46
CA PHE A 837 -26.07 -7.26 -8.90
C PHE A 837 -27.25 -6.91 -9.81
N ARG A 838 -28.47 -7.18 -9.33
CA ARG A 838 -29.71 -6.80 -10.00
C ARG A 838 -29.99 -5.34 -9.72
N LEU A 839 -29.81 -4.52 -10.76
CA LEU A 839 -30.25 -3.13 -10.77
C LEU A 839 -31.71 -3.03 -11.21
N GLN A 840 -32.39 -2.00 -10.74
CA GLN A 840 -33.74 -1.69 -11.20
C GLN A 840 -33.60 -1.22 -12.65
N ALA A 841 -34.15 -1.97 -13.60
CA ALA A 841 -34.02 -1.66 -15.02
C ALA A 841 -34.48 -0.21 -15.26
N ALA A 842 -33.52 0.65 -15.60
CA ALA A 842 -33.81 2.05 -15.87
C ALA A 842 -34.83 2.10 -17.00
N THR A 843 -36.04 2.59 -16.71
CA THR A 843 -37.17 2.56 -17.63
C THR A 843 -36.75 3.30 -18.90
N ALA A 844 -36.46 2.55 -19.96
CA ALA A 844 -35.80 3.08 -21.14
C ALA A 844 -36.67 4.18 -21.75
N ARG A 845 -36.31 5.44 -21.51
CA ARG A 845 -36.89 6.57 -22.24
C ARG A 845 -36.61 6.30 -23.72
N PRO A 846 -37.64 6.21 -24.58
CA PRO A 846 -37.42 5.89 -25.98
C PRO A 846 -36.44 6.89 -26.56
N ALA A 847 -35.34 6.39 -27.13
CA ALA A 847 -34.38 7.23 -27.82
C ALA A 847 -35.14 7.98 -28.92
N LEU A 848 -35.20 9.30 -28.81
CA LEU A 848 -35.74 10.17 -29.85
C LEU A 848 -34.85 10.00 -31.09
N ARG A 849 -35.30 9.14 -32.02
CA ARG A 849 -34.78 9.06 -33.38
C ARG A 849 -34.79 10.47 -33.95
N ARG A 850 -33.62 11.11 -34.04
CA ARG A 850 -33.42 12.21 -34.98
C ARG A 850 -33.63 11.62 -36.37
N ALA A 851 -34.60 12.16 -37.10
CA ALA A 851 -34.77 11.88 -38.51
C ALA A 851 -33.56 12.42 -39.30
N ALA A 852 -33.39 11.88 -40.50
CA ALA A 852 -32.26 12.12 -41.40
C ALA A 852 -32.04 13.59 -41.78
#